data_AF-A0A7C4HGH6-F1
#
_entry.id   AF-A0A7C4HGH6-F1
#
_cell.length_a   1.000
_cell.length_b   1.000
_cell.length_c   1.000
_cell.angle_alpha   90.00
_cell.angle_beta   90.00
_cell.angle_gamma   90.00
#
_symmetry.space_group_name_H-M   'P 1'
#
loop_
_entity.id
_entity.type
_entity.pdbx_description
1 polymer ?
#
loop_
_entity_poly.entity_id
_entity_poly.type
_entity_poly.pdbx_seq_one_letter_code
_entity_poly.pdbx_strand_id
1 'polypeptide(L)'
;MRKSNLLLSTLLLIITFNVLTYTSTVSAAIPAETSIRIYGKVEEYYTLKPVYNASVIAIPWRGSLETKYFQAYTDSFGFYELHLPMYDRYGAKCEYVIYVLHRDGSTGLIDYVPAVYPEDVSKGGVQTSLEINFILVPGASIEIYPKQKSDIWYVLSRTAPSWYLLTLVDASTFEAPSLPNNTVIIYGEPPIYTVKQRLGIYGADIQFLSSRDLFQRNMIVIPADTPVYLVAKMEFRNERTLRKEILSALISFKGSPFILSKGQHIQLDIRGDIYKLSTDAIEVLSRDLERKFVQAEGEGFYLGAEREDFRDRVLRNLESAKHLLPPMNFNPTQSDLDAVRFQFIEEAYFNFRLLENRLVTMRVLAQSHSTFYPLFFAVFSIAVGSFLFEDARRKILTALILYVLVITSLYYIYPGFKIIMHPETKVVFSFFDIGKSIGLKPIVIAGSIFFISVIIISIAAVIGLYFGLPRIYRPPEIEGKPSLKSIITVIFSIGKRNVKRRKLRSTFCIISLAMLIMVLTAFTSFSRIQGVVVEGPESTNVRLNGCLLEKIPFNDTKVLSVERFFVEGELEALKAYGAERFLIRVDNKPLNSSIIRLRTTTGRIANLYGVLGLTDELAGELGLTQYLPVGFFTKSMAVALTESLAQTLGVRTGDTVQISRLSGGVETYRWNFTLVGYVNEAILEARDINGKPIAPYKITSEGNYEPVNATEFAVFNAWEILSLTSPDGEIIGLSDMIGIPSVFIPMDDENALREFANRMAFREYYAWVFFNGRVSRIYMGEKWEIKGFIELLVPATLVFLNVFMVMVNLIYERRREMVLLAALGLNPAHIASVFLAESIVMGLIGGGIGYYAGLGAYRIMNFLGPAGQIGVREKLEWYWGVIGLAFSITVSVLSAVVPAIRAAVMATPSLVRKIKVPEVERAKREEKIFKVYHERSIAMPIRVQIVEKPFFTAFITDRLKDVSGMIERVENVSLEEEILADNTEVFRIRFTHTYREYATVNEL
;
A
#
# COMPACT_ATOMS: atom_id res chain seq x y z
N MET A 1 -34.51 -72.30 25.57
CA MET A 1 -35.76 -72.02 26.32
C MET A 1 -35.53 -72.39 27.78
N ARG A 2 -35.18 -71.49 28.72
CA ARG A 2 -36.14 -70.88 29.67
C ARG A 2 -35.51 -69.73 30.50
N LYS A 3 -34.53 -68.98 29.96
CA LYS A 3 -33.94 -67.79 30.63
C LYS A 3 -33.98 -66.48 29.82
N SER A 4 -34.41 -66.50 28.55
CA SER A 4 -34.50 -65.29 27.70
C SER A 4 -35.81 -64.50 27.85
N ASN A 5 -36.86 -65.07 28.45
CA ASN A 5 -38.18 -64.44 28.49
C ASN A 5 -38.43 -63.56 29.73
N LEU A 6 -37.58 -63.64 30.78
CA LEU A 6 -37.77 -62.84 31.99
C LEU A 6 -37.17 -61.43 31.88
N LEU A 7 -36.09 -61.28 31.08
CA LEU A 7 -35.46 -59.98 30.78
C LEU A 7 -36.28 -59.18 29.77
N LEU A 8 -36.98 -59.85 28.85
CA LEU A 8 -37.85 -59.19 27.89
C LEU A 8 -39.12 -58.66 28.56
N SER A 9 -39.66 -59.35 29.58
CA SER A 9 -40.84 -58.87 30.34
C SER A 9 -40.50 -57.73 31.28
N THR A 10 -39.31 -57.70 31.88
CA THR A 10 -38.89 -56.57 32.73
C THR A 10 -38.53 -55.33 31.91
N LEU A 11 -37.93 -55.49 30.72
CA LEU A 11 -37.67 -54.36 29.82
C LEU A 11 -38.97 -53.78 29.22
N LEU A 12 -39.93 -54.65 28.86
CA LEU A 12 -41.24 -54.17 28.40
C LEU A 12 -41.99 -53.42 29.50
N LEU A 13 -41.90 -53.84 30.76
CA LEU A 13 -42.58 -53.19 31.88
C LEU A 13 -41.98 -51.79 32.17
N ILE A 14 -40.65 -51.63 32.02
CA ILE A 14 -39.96 -50.34 32.16
C ILE A 14 -40.30 -49.40 30.98
N ILE A 15 -40.47 -49.95 29.77
CA ILE A 15 -40.88 -49.17 28.60
C ILE A 15 -42.36 -48.78 28.69
N THR A 16 -43.26 -49.66 29.15
CA THR A 16 -44.67 -49.29 29.36
C THR A 16 -44.86 -48.33 30.53
N PHE A 17 -44.02 -48.39 31.58
CA PHE A 17 -44.08 -47.43 32.68
C PHE A 17 -43.54 -46.04 32.30
N ASN A 18 -42.54 -45.96 31.40
CA ASN A 18 -42.05 -44.68 30.86
C ASN A 18 -42.94 -44.11 29.74
N VAL A 19 -43.69 -44.95 29.02
CA VAL A 19 -44.63 -44.49 27.98
C VAL A 19 -45.97 -44.02 28.58
N LEU A 20 -46.39 -44.56 29.74
CA LEU A 20 -47.54 -44.00 30.49
C LEU A 20 -47.20 -42.77 31.34
N THR A 21 -45.93 -42.46 31.62
CA THR A 21 -45.54 -41.20 32.28
C THR A 21 -45.27 -40.04 31.30
N TYR A 22 -45.30 -40.29 29.99
CA TYR A 22 -45.20 -39.24 28.95
C TYR A 22 -46.52 -38.95 28.21
N THR A 23 -47.62 -39.58 28.60
CA THR A 23 -48.97 -39.28 28.09
C THR A 23 -49.93 -38.93 29.22
N SER A 24 -49.45 -38.09 30.13
CA SER A 24 -50.32 -37.18 30.88
C SER A 24 -49.65 -35.81 30.86
N THR A 25 -49.64 -35.15 29.71
CA THR A 25 -49.74 -33.69 29.75
C THR A 25 -51.12 -33.42 30.34
N VAL A 26 -51.12 -33.30 31.66
CA VAL A 26 -52.09 -32.56 32.42
C VAL A 26 -52.43 -31.35 31.56
N SER A 27 -53.66 -31.32 31.04
CA SER A 27 -54.37 -30.08 30.75
C SER A 27 -54.42 -29.34 32.08
N ALA A 28 -53.29 -28.71 32.43
CA ALA A 28 -53.22 -27.79 33.53
C ALA A 28 -54.13 -26.68 33.08
N ALA A 29 -55.33 -26.66 33.68
CA ALA A 29 -56.17 -25.49 33.68
C ALA A 29 -55.26 -24.31 33.96
N ILE A 30 -55.02 -23.50 32.93
CA ILE A 30 -54.29 -22.25 33.06
C ILE A 30 -55.03 -21.48 34.16
N PRO A 31 -54.37 -21.12 35.28
CA PRO A 31 -55.04 -20.43 36.37
C PRO A 31 -55.68 -19.14 35.83
N ALA A 32 -56.85 -18.81 36.35
CA ALA A 32 -57.77 -17.80 35.85
C ALA A 32 -57.30 -16.32 35.94
N GLU A 33 -55.99 -16.06 36.08
CA GLU A 33 -55.41 -14.75 35.82
C GLU A 33 -54.44 -14.84 34.62
N THR A 34 -55.03 -14.94 33.43
CA THR A 34 -54.33 -15.09 32.15
C THR A 34 -53.75 -13.78 31.60
N SER A 35 -53.95 -12.66 32.29
CA SER A 35 -53.58 -11.33 31.82
C SER A 35 -52.90 -10.52 32.93
N ILE A 36 -51.74 -9.94 32.62
CA ILE A 36 -51.10 -8.89 33.41
C ILE A 36 -51.93 -7.61 33.22
N ARG A 37 -52.52 -7.11 34.31
CA ARG A 37 -53.28 -5.86 34.34
C ARG A 37 -52.35 -4.73 34.77
N ILE A 38 -52.15 -3.75 33.90
CA ILE A 38 -51.37 -2.55 34.21
C ILE A 38 -52.29 -1.36 34.11
N TYR A 39 -52.38 -0.59 35.19
CA TYR A 39 -53.24 0.57 35.26
C TYR A 39 -52.55 1.66 36.07
N GLY A 40 -53.05 2.88 35.97
CA GLY A 40 -52.52 4.00 36.71
C GLY A 40 -52.97 5.31 36.11
N LYS A 41 -52.34 6.39 36.56
CA LYS A 41 -52.66 7.76 36.16
C LYS A 41 -51.44 8.43 35.55
N VAL A 42 -51.68 9.25 34.52
CA VAL A 42 -50.68 10.10 33.87
C VAL A 42 -50.98 11.56 34.21
N GLU A 43 -50.03 12.23 34.84
CA GLU A 43 -50.15 13.62 35.30
C GLU A 43 -49.01 14.49 34.76
N GLU A 44 -49.25 15.79 34.63
CA GLU A 44 -48.24 16.77 34.23
C GLU A 44 -47.39 17.21 35.43
N TYR A 45 -46.07 17.25 35.26
CA TYR A 45 -45.10 17.50 36.34
C TYR A 45 -45.33 18.79 37.13
N TYR A 46 -45.52 19.93 36.46
CA TYR A 46 -45.60 21.23 37.14
C TYR A 46 -46.98 21.54 37.72
N THR A 47 -48.05 21.03 37.09
CA THR A 47 -49.43 21.40 37.44
C THR A 47 -50.18 20.29 38.17
N LEU A 48 -49.65 19.05 38.15
CA LEU A 48 -50.31 17.82 38.63
C LEU A 48 -51.70 17.59 38.01
N LYS A 49 -51.98 18.20 36.86
CA LYS A 49 -53.22 17.98 36.12
C LYS A 49 -53.16 16.68 35.34
N PRO A 50 -54.30 15.97 35.18
CA PRO A 50 -54.35 14.77 34.36
C PRO A 50 -54.06 15.07 32.90
N VAL A 51 -53.27 14.22 32.25
CA VAL A 51 -52.97 14.31 30.82
C VAL A 51 -53.97 13.44 30.04
N TYR A 52 -54.85 14.08 29.25
CA TYR A 52 -55.82 13.40 28.40
C TYR A 52 -55.17 12.84 27.13
N ASN A 53 -55.62 11.67 26.66
CA ASN A 53 -55.21 11.09 25.37
C ASN A 53 -53.70 10.80 25.20
N ALA A 54 -52.98 10.57 26.31
CA ALA A 54 -51.61 10.07 26.28
C ALA A 54 -51.60 8.59 25.89
N SER A 55 -50.74 8.23 24.94
CA SER A 55 -50.51 6.86 24.49
C SER A 55 -49.62 6.12 25.48
N VAL A 56 -50.17 5.10 26.13
CA VAL A 56 -49.42 4.16 26.97
C VAL A 56 -49.14 2.91 26.15
N ILE A 57 -47.87 2.64 25.87
CA ILE A 57 -47.40 1.59 24.97
C ILE A 57 -46.62 0.56 25.78
N ALA A 58 -47.09 -0.69 25.82
CA ALA A 58 -46.35 -1.81 26.38
C ALA A 58 -45.67 -2.62 25.27
N ILE A 59 -44.35 -2.75 25.36
CA ILE A 59 -43.52 -3.46 24.40
C ILE A 59 -42.94 -4.70 25.09
N PRO A 60 -43.15 -5.92 24.55
CA PRO A 60 -42.48 -7.10 25.06
C PRO A 60 -40.99 -7.04 24.69
N TRP A 61 -40.12 -7.15 25.70
CA TRP A 61 -38.66 -7.14 25.54
C TRP A 61 -38.03 -8.53 25.72
N ARG A 62 -38.62 -9.41 26.56
CA ARG A 62 -38.13 -10.77 26.80
C ARG A 62 -39.29 -11.76 26.84
N GLY A 63 -39.09 -12.96 26.28
CA GLY A 63 -40.06 -14.06 26.35
C GLY A 63 -41.21 -14.00 25.33
N SER A 64 -41.15 -13.13 24.31
CA SER A 64 -42.10 -13.11 23.18
C SER A 64 -41.34 -13.15 21.86
N LEU A 65 -41.65 -14.14 21.02
CA LEU A 65 -41.25 -14.19 19.60
C LEU A 65 -42.16 -13.33 18.70
N GLU A 66 -43.24 -12.76 19.25
CA GLU A 66 -44.13 -11.85 18.52
C GLU A 66 -43.63 -10.40 18.56
N THR A 67 -43.77 -9.71 17.43
CA THR A 67 -43.42 -8.29 17.26
C THR A 67 -44.52 -7.31 17.67
N LYS A 68 -45.63 -7.79 18.23
CA LYS A 68 -46.77 -6.96 18.61
C LYS A 68 -46.49 -6.15 19.88
N TYR A 69 -46.84 -4.87 19.84
CA TYR A 69 -46.93 -4.00 21.01
C TYR A 69 -48.41 -3.83 21.39
N PHE A 70 -48.66 -3.44 22.64
CA PHE A 70 -50.00 -3.14 23.15
C PHE A 70 -50.08 -1.65 23.45
N GLN A 71 -51.22 -1.03 23.17
CA GLN A 71 -51.40 0.41 23.35
C GLN A 71 -52.77 0.70 23.97
N ALA A 72 -52.79 1.62 24.93
CA ALA A 72 -53.99 2.23 25.49
C ALA A 72 -53.84 3.75 25.48
N TYR A 73 -54.94 4.46 25.68
CA TYR A 73 -54.97 5.91 25.78
C TYR A 73 -55.52 6.32 27.14
N THR A 74 -55.03 7.42 27.69
CA THR A 74 -55.57 7.97 28.93
C THR A 74 -56.93 8.63 28.72
N ASP A 75 -57.84 8.47 29.68
CA ASP A 75 -59.13 9.14 29.71
C ASP A 75 -59.01 10.63 30.13
N SER A 76 -60.13 11.34 30.21
CA SER A 76 -60.16 12.77 30.58
C SER A 76 -59.65 13.05 32.00
N PHE A 77 -59.54 12.01 32.84
CA PHE A 77 -59.02 12.05 34.20
C PHE A 77 -57.59 11.52 34.28
N GLY A 78 -56.96 11.21 33.14
CA GLY A 78 -55.58 10.76 33.04
C GLY A 78 -55.39 9.28 33.35
N PHE A 79 -56.46 8.50 33.55
CA PHE A 79 -56.37 7.08 33.87
C PHE A 79 -56.21 6.24 32.61
N TYR A 80 -55.41 5.18 32.71
CA TYR A 80 -55.26 4.18 31.66
C TYR A 80 -55.33 2.76 32.25
N GLU A 81 -55.68 1.81 31.39
CA GLU A 81 -55.69 0.39 31.72
C GLU A 81 -55.25 -0.43 30.49
N LEU A 82 -54.30 -1.34 30.72
CA LEU A 82 -53.73 -2.27 29.74
C LEU A 82 -53.89 -3.71 30.24
N HIS A 83 -54.39 -4.58 29.36
CA HIS A 83 -54.41 -6.03 29.59
C HIS A 83 -53.38 -6.68 28.67
N LEU A 84 -52.32 -7.22 29.27
CA LEU A 84 -51.20 -7.81 28.56
C LEU A 84 -51.18 -9.33 28.77
N PRO A 85 -50.79 -10.14 27.78
CA PRO A 85 -50.67 -11.58 27.97
C PRO A 85 -49.49 -11.90 28.89
N MET A 86 -49.71 -12.78 29.87
CA MET A 86 -48.66 -13.21 30.80
C MET A 86 -47.66 -14.17 30.17
N TYR A 87 -48.10 -14.95 29.17
CA TYR A 87 -47.30 -15.91 28.43
C TYR A 87 -47.44 -15.70 26.93
N ASP A 88 -46.38 -15.97 26.17
CA ASP A 88 -46.44 -15.99 24.71
C ASP A 88 -47.12 -17.26 24.19
N ARG A 89 -47.29 -17.38 22.85
CA ARG A 89 -47.91 -18.55 22.22
C ARG A 89 -47.13 -19.87 22.43
N TYR A 90 -45.89 -19.79 22.92
CA TYR A 90 -45.01 -20.92 23.17
C TYR A 90 -44.87 -21.23 24.67
N GLY A 91 -45.60 -20.53 25.54
CA GLY A 91 -45.62 -20.74 26.98
C GLY A 91 -44.45 -20.07 27.72
N ALA A 92 -43.68 -19.20 27.07
CA ALA A 92 -42.65 -18.40 27.72
C ALA A 92 -43.29 -17.20 28.44
N LYS A 93 -42.82 -16.89 29.65
CA LYS A 93 -43.31 -15.75 30.42
C LYS A 93 -42.86 -14.43 29.77
N CYS A 94 -43.80 -13.53 29.48
CA CYS A 94 -43.51 -12.24 28.86
C CYS A 94 -43.02 -11.21 29.88
N GLU A 95 -42.03 -10.41 29.49
CA GLU A 95 -41.60 -9.20 30.21
C GLU A 95 -41.86 -7.96 29.36
N TYR A 96 -42.48 -6.94 29.97
CA TYR A 96 -42.88 -5.72 29.27
C TYR A 96 -42.09 -4.49 29.73
N VAL A 97 -41.80 -3.60 28.78
CA VAL A 97 -41.34 -2.23 29.02
C VAL A 97 -42.46 -1.30 28.60
N ILE A 98 -42.79 -0.31 29.43
CA ILE A 98 -43.97 0.53 29.27
C ILE A 98 -43.54 1.95 29.04
N TYR A 99 -43.94 2.51 27.90
CA TYR A 99 -43.68 3.88 27.53
C TYR A 99 -44.96 4.69 27.58
N VAL A 100 -44.84 5.97 27.96
CA VAL A 100 -45.92 6.95 27.83
C VAL A 100 -45.45 8.06 26.91
N LEU A 101 -46.27 8.33 25.89
CA LEU A 101 -46.06 9.37 24.88
C LEU A 101 -47.35 10.16 24.75
N HIS A 102 -47.26 11.49 24.72
CA HIS A 102 -48.41 12.32 24.36
C HIS A 102 -48.08 13.07 23.07
N ARG A 103 -49.08 13.16 22.18
CA ARG A 103 -49.00 13.93 20.94
C ARG A 103 -50.18 14.88 20.95
N ASP A 104 -49.91 16.15 20.65
CA ASP A 104 -50.97 17.13 20.49
C ASP A 104 -51.87 16.73 19.30
N GLY A 105 -53.17 16.60 19.55
CA GLY A 105 -54.14 16.16 18.55
C GLY A 105 -54.32 17.13 17.37
N SER A 106 -53.86 18.38 17.51
CA SER A 106 -53.95 19.40 16.45
C SER A 106 -52.70 19.47 15.57
N THR A 107 -51.50 19.32 16.14
CA THR A 107 -50.22 19.42 15.43
C THR A 107 -49.58 18.07 15.13
N GLY A 108 -49.99 17.00 15.83
CA GLY A 108 -49.37 15.66 15.76
C GLY A 108 -47.97 15.58 16.37
N LEU A 109 -47.46 16.70 16.92
CA LEU A 109 -46.13 16.80 17.52
C LEU A 109 -46.13 16.32 18.97
N ILE A 110 -44.96 15.90 19.45
CA ILE A 110 -44.76 15.50 20.83
C ILE A 110 -44.55 16.75 21.69
N ASP A 111 -45.44 16.96 22.65
CA ASP A 111 -45.52 18.13 23.54
C ASP A 111 -45.23 17.79 25.02
N TYR A 112 -44.88 16.53 25.30
CA TYR A 112 -44.38 16.04 26.59
C TYR A 112 -43.16 15.13 26.38
N VAL A 113 -42.17 15.24 27.27
CA VAL A 113 -41.02 14.34 27.29
C VAL A 113 -41.51 12.91 27.58
N PRO A 114 -41.16 11.90 26.76
CA PRO A 114 -41.59 10.52 26.99
C PRO A 114 -41.11 10.00 28.35
N ALA A 115 -41.89 9.11 28.95
CA ALA A 115 -41.50 8.40 30.17
C ALA A 115 -41.52 6.88 29.95
N VAL A 116 -40.67 6.15 30.68
CA VAL A 116 -40.52 4.69 30.55
C VAL A 116 -40.39 3.99 31.89
N TYR A 117 -41.11 2.88 32.06
CA TYR A 117 -40.98 2.02 33.23
C TYR A 117 -40.75 0.55 32.82
N PRO A 118 -39.81 -0.15 33.47
CA PRO A 118 -38.82 0.37 34.42
C PRO A 118 -37.73 1.21 33.72
N GLU A 119 -37.14 2.16 34.43
CA GLU A 119 -36.04 2.99 33.92
C GLU A 119 -34.80 2.16 33.52
N ASP A 120 -34.48 1.13 34.31
CA ASP A 120 -33.36 0.22 34.05
C ASP A 120 -33.88 -1.21 33.78
N VAL A 121 -34.04 -1.53 32.50
CA VAL A 121 -34.62 -2.79 32.02
C VAL A 121 -33.78 -4.02 32.38
N SER A 122 -32.53 -3.86 32.80
CA SER A 122 -31.70 -4.98 33.26
C SER A 122 -32.13 -5.64 34.55
N LYS A 123 -32.86 -4.89 35.37
CA LYS A 123 -33.42 -5.38 36.61
C LYS A 123 -34.68 -6.23 36.36
N GLY A 124 -35.01 -6.47 35.08
CA GLY A 124 -36.19 -7.20 34.61
C GLY A 124 -37.30 -6.24 34.16
N GLY A 125 -38.09 -6.67 33.17
CA GLY A 125 -39.30 -5.95 32.76
C GLY A 125 -40.48 -6.20 33.70
N VAL A 126 -41.63 -5.58 33.40
CA VAL A 126 -42.88 -5.80 34.15
C VAL A 126 -43.42 -7.19 33.85
N GLN A 127 -43.59 -7.99 34.91
CA GLN A 127 -43.96 -9.41 34.84
C GLN A 127 -45.27 -9.77 35.56
N THR A 128 -45.83 -8.83 36.33
CA THR A 128 -47.01 -9.01 37.18
C THR A 128 -47.89 -7.78 37.09
N SER A 129 -49.17 -7.92 37.42
CA SER A 129 -50.10 -6.79 37.48
C SER A 129 -49.60 -5.75 38.49
N LEU A 130 -49.55 -4.48 38.10
CA LEU A 130 -48.97 -3.40 38.89
C LEU A 130 -49.67 -2.07 38.58
N GLU A 131 -49.85 -1.23 39.60
CA GLU A 131 -50.24 0.17 39.41
C GLU A 131 -48.99 1.01 39.10
N ILE A 132 -48.97 1.68 37.94
CA ILE A 132 -47.83 2.49 37.49
C ILE A 132 -48.32 3.91 37.16
N ASN A 133 -47.96 4.86 38.00
CA ASN A 133 -48.27 6.27 37.77
C ASN A 133 -47.11 6.93 37.03
N PHE A 134 -47.43 7.69 35.98
CA PHE A 134 -46.43 8.40 35.17
C PHE A 134 -46.58 9.91 35.35
N ILE A 135 -45.45 10.60 35.47
CA ILE A 135 -45.41 12.05 35.51
C ILE A 135 -44.71 12.53 34.25
N LEU A 136 -45.44 13.25 33.39
CA LEU A 136 -44.91 13.77 32.14
C LEU A 136 -44.46 15.22 32.30
N VAL A 137 -43.24 15.49 31.86
CA VAL A 137 -42.68 16.86 31.82
C VAL A 137 -43.10 17.50 30.50
N PRO A 138 -43.63 18.73 30.49
CA PRO A 138 -43.86 19.48 29.25
C PRO A 138 -42.62 19.50 28.37
N GLY A 139 -42.77 19.20 27.09
CA GLY A 139 -41.66 18.97 26.17
C GLY A 139 -41.74 19.81 24.91
N ALA A 140 -40.59 20.01 24.29
CA ALA A 140 -40.42 20.57 22.96
C ALA A 140 -39.60 19.60 22.10
N SER A 141 -39.82 19.60 20.79
CA SER A 141 -39.22 18.63 19.88
C SER A 141 -38.11 19.23 19.02
N ILE A 142 -37.01 18.48 18.88
CA ILE A 142 -35.88 18.82 18.03
C ILE A 142 -35.71 17.69 17.02
N GLU A 143 -35.87 18.00 15.73
CA GLU A 143 -35.52 17.08 14.65
C GLU A 143 -34.07 17.30 14.24
N ILE A 144 -33.26 16.25 14.38
CA ILE A 144 -31.84 16.24 14.03
C ILE A 144 -31.65 15.87 12.56
N TYR A 145 -30.73 16.60 11.93
CA TYR A 145 -30.08 16.25 10.69
C TYR A 145 -28.60 15.96 10.97
N PRO A 146 -28.04 14.86 10.45
CA PRO A 146 -28.59 14.06 9.37
C PRO A 146 -29.57 12.98 9.85
N LYS A 147 -30.48 12.57 8.95
CA LYS A 147 -31.48 11.51 9.21
C LYS A 147 -30.89 10.11 9.13
N GLN A 148 -29.87 9.94 8.30
CA GLN A 148 -29.21 8.66 8.10
C GLN A 148 -27.96 8.57 8.97
N LYS A 149 -27.73 7.38 9.51
CA LYS A 149 -26.55 7.06 10.31
C LYS A 149 -25.25 7.17 9.51
N SER A 150 -25.31 6.92 8.20
CA SER A 150 -24.20 7.04 7.24
C SER A 150 -23.59 8.45 7.15
N ASP A 151 -24.39 9.48 7.42
CA ASP A 151 -23.98 10.88 7.35
C ASP A 151 -23.32 11.37 8.64
N ILE A 152 -23.42 10.60 9.74
CA ILE A 152 -22.63 10.81 10.95
C ILE A 152 -21.21 10.32 10.64
N TRP A 153 -20.34 11.25 10.26
CA TRP A 153 -19.06 10.93 9.65
C TRP A 153 -17.87 11.40 10.51
N TYR A 154 -16.83 10.57 10.56
CA TYR A 154 -15.57 10.89 11.23
C TYR A 154 -14.38 10.55 10.33
N VAL A 155 -13.47 11.51 10.16
CA VAL A 155 -12.38 11.40 9.17
C VAL A 155 -11.41 10.24 9.42
N LEU A 156 -11.18 9.83 10.68
CA LEU A 156 -10.30 8.70 10.99
C LEU A 156 -11.04 7.35 10.94
N SER A 157 -12.27 7.30 10.44
CA SER A 157 -13.08 6.09 10.35
C SER A 157 -13.55 5.82 8.92
N ARG A 158 -13.45 4.54 8.52
CA ARG A 158 -13.99 3.99 7.27
C ARG A 158 -15.43 3.52 7.41
N THR A 159 -15.89 3.38 8.64
CA THR A 159 -17.24 2.94 8.99
C THR A 159 -18.10 4.10 9.46
N ALA A 160 -19.41 3.96 9.26
CA ALA A 160 -20.42 4.65 10.04
C ALA A 160 -20.24 4.32 11.54
N PRO A 161 -20.77 5.15 12.47
CA PRO A 161 -20.65 4.83 13.89
C PRO A 161 -21.31 3.48 14.20
N SER A 162 -20.76 2.69 15.11
CA SER A 162 -21.42 1.45 15.53
C SER A 162 -22.76 1.76 16.21
N TRP A 163 -22.76 2.80 17.04
CA TRP A 163 -23.91 3.36 17.74
C TRP A 163 -23.66 4.86 17.94
N TYR A 164 -24.75 5.61 18.11
CA TYR A 164 -24.69 7.01 18.52
C TYR A 164 -25.86 7.29 19.45
N LEU A 165 -25.61 8.08 20.48
CA LEU A 165 -26.65 8.50 21.42
C LEU A 165 -26.52 9.98 21.71
N LEU A 166 -27.66 10.57 22.03
CA LEU A 166 -27.80 11.99 22.34
C LEU A 166 -28.41 12.09 23.73
N THR A 167 -27.68 12.71 24.65
CA THR A 167 -28.10 12.85 26.06
C THR A 167 -28.37 14.31 26.39
N LEU A 168 -29.44 14.55 27.13
CA LEU A 168 -29.75 15.87 27.68
C LEU A 168 -28.81 16.18 28.86
N VAL A 169 -28.21 17.37 28.86
CA VAL A 169 -27.48 17.89 30.02
C VAL A 169 -27.95 19.29 30.38
N ASP A 170 -28.01 19.59 31.67
CA ASP A 170 -28.37 20.90 32.18
C ASP A 170 -27.30 21.94 31.80
N ALA A 171 -27.72 23.14 31.40
CA ALA A 171 -26.81 24.18 30.93
C ALA A 171 -25.89 24.74 32.02
N SER A 172 -26.25 24.59 33.30
CA SER A 172 -25.51 25.13 34.44
C SER A 172 -24.55 24.11 35.06
N THR A 173 -24.99 22.85 35.20
CA THR A 173 -24.19 21.79 35.83
C THR A 173 -23.44 20.91 34.83
N PHE A 174 -23.86 20.87 33.56
CA PHE A 174 -23.41 19.90 32.55
C PHE A 174 -23.65 18.43 32.94
N GLU A 175 -24.50 18.19 33.95
CA GLU A 175 -24.95 16.87 34.38
C GLU A 175 -26.36 16.59 33.85
N ALA A 176 -26.88 15.38 34.07
CA ALA A 176 -28.25 15.05 33.70
C ALA A 176 -29.24 16.02 34.39
N PRO A 177 -30.23 16.57 33.65
CA PRO A 177 -31.19 17.50 34.23
C PRO A 177 -32.00 16.83 35.34
N SER A 178 -32.31 17.59 36.40
CA SER A 178 -33.13 17.11 37.53
C SER A 178 -34.58 16.95 37.08
N LEU A 179 -34.91 15.76 36.57
CA LEU A 179 -36.22 15.39 36.06
C LEU A 179 -36.81 14.24 36.89
N PRO A 180 -38.14 14.02 36.86
CA PRO A 180 -38.75 12.87 37.49
C PRO A 180 -38.10 11.56 37.04
N ASN A 181 -37.93 10.61 37.96
CA ASN A 181 -37.52 9.25 37.63
C ASN A 181 -38.40 8.69 36.49
N ASN A 182 -37.84 7.83 35.64
CA ASN A 182 -38.47 7.30 34.42
C ASN A 182 -38.56 8.27 33.22
N THR A 183 -38.13 9.54 33.33
CA THR A 183 -38.16 10.48 32.18
C THR A 183 -37.06 10.16 31.17
N VAL A 184 -37.41 10.04 29.89
CA VAL A 184 -36.44 9.69 28.83
C VAL A 184 -35.48 10.85 28.57
N ILE A 185 -34.19 10.58 28.77
CA ILE A 185 -33.09 11.55 28.59
C ILE A 185 -32.06 11.10 27.55
N ILE A 186 -32.16 9.85 27.06
CA ILE A 186 -31.25 9.28 26.05
C ILE A 186 -32.02 8.98 24.75
N TYR A 187 -31.54 9.56 23.66
CA TYR A 187 -32.11 9.46 22.31
C TYR A 187 -31.09 8.88 21.31
N GLY A 188 -31.54 8.60 20.08
CA GLY A 188 -30.72 8.06 18.99
C GLY A 188 -30.75 6.53 18.90
N GLU A 189 -29.60 5.94 18.60
CA GLU A 189 -29.39 4.49 18.52
C GLU A 189 -28.37 4.05 19.59
N PRO A 190 -28.77 4.01 20.88
CA PRO A 190 -27.86 3.61 21.94
C PRO A 190 -27.42 2.15 21.77
N PRO A 191 -26.21 1.79 22.24
CA PRO A 191 -25.73 0.42 22.13
C PRO A 191 -26.58 -0.55 22.96
N ILE A 192 -26.39 -1.85 22.72
CA ILE A 192 -27.02 -2.90 23.53
C ILE A 192 -26.71 -2.72 25.03
N TYR A 193 -27.62 -3.20 25.87
CA TYR A 193 -27.61 -2.93 27.30
C TYR A 193 -26.29 -3.31 28.01
N THR A 194 -25.69 -4.45 27.66
CA THR A 194 -24.41 -4.91 28.21
C THR A 194 -23.27 -3.91 27.98
N VAL A 195 -23.30 -3.20 26.85
CA VAL A 195 -22.34 -2.15 26.51
C VAL A 195 -22.66 -0.87 27.28
N LYS A 196 -23.94 -0.49 27.43
CA LYS A 196 -24.35 0.67 28.25
C LYS A 196 -23.82 0.57 29.69
N GLN A 197 -23.97 -0.59 30.34
CA GLN A 197 -23.43 -0.82 31.69
C GLN A 197 -21.92 -0.62 31.76
N ARG A 198 -21.18 -1.20 30.79
CA ARG A 198 -19.72 -1.08 30.74
C ARG A 198 -19.27 0.37 30.59
N LEU A 199 -20.06 1.17 29.88
CA LEU A 199 -19.79 2.60 29.64
C LEU A 199 -20.32 3.51 30.76
N GLY A 200 -20.96 2.96 31.80
CA GLY A 200 -21.56 3.74 32.87
C GLY A 200 -22.70 4.65 32.41
N ILE A 201 -23.40 4.26 31.34
CA ILE A 201 -24.54 5.00 30.80
C ILE A 201 -25.80 4.45 31.45
N TYR A 202 -26.42 5.26 32.30
CA TYR A 202 -27.64 4.93 33.03
C TYR A 202 -28.71 5.98 32.74
N GLY A 203 -29.98 5.55 32.76
CA GLY A 203 -31.14 6.42 32.57
C GLY A 203 -32.13 5.85 31.57
N ALA A 204 -33.33 6.40 31.62
CA ALA A 204 -34.42 6.07 30.70
C ALA A 204 -34.06 6.46 29.25
N ASP A 205 -34.22 5.51 28.33
CA ASP A 205 -33.89 5.66 26.91
C ASP A 205 -35.05 5.28 25.98
N ILE A 206 -34.98 5.78 24.75
CA ILE A 206 -36.01 5.59 23.73
C ILE A 206 -35.85 4.31 22.90
N GLN A 207 -34.87 3.46 23.22
CA GLN A 207 -34.38 2.39 22.33
C GLN A 207 -35.49 1.47 21.81
N PHE A 208 -36.39 1.02 22.67
CA PHE A 208 -37.44 0.06 22.29
C PHE A 208 -38.50 0.67 21.39
N LEU A 209 -38.87 1.93 21.62
CA LEU A 209 -39.79 2.66 20.73
C LEU A 209 -39.16 2.90 19.35
N SER A 210 -37.91 3.34 19.33
CA SER A 210 -37.15 3.60 18.10
C SER A 210 -36.83 2.34 17.29
N SER A 211 -36.74 1.18 17.94
CA SER A 211 -36.53 -0.11 17.27
C SER A 211 -37.78 -0.68 16.59
N ARG A 212 -38.97 -0.17 16.94
CA ARG A 212 -40.29 -0.59 16.45
C ARG A 212 -40.95 0.45 15.54
N ASP A 213 -40.19 1.48 15.13
CA ASP A 213 -40.67 2.63 14.35
C ASP A 213 -41.83 3.41 15.00
N LEU A 214 -42.00 3.28 16.32
CA LEU A 214 -43.01 4.01 17.10
C LEU A 214 -42.55 5.44 17.46
N PHE A 215 -41.24 5.68 17.37
CA PHE A 215 -40.60 6.96 17.59
C PHE A 215 -39.47 7.15 16.56
N GLN A 216 -39.37 8.35 15.98
CA GLN A 216 -38.36 8.66 14.96
C GLN A 216 -36.97 8.78 15.58
N ARG A 217 -35.97 8.06 15.04
CA ARG A 217 -34.60 8.00 15.59
C ARG A 217 -33.85 9.35 15.60
N ASN A 218 -34.25 10.26 14.72
CA ASN A 218 -33.69 11.59 14.61
C ASN A 218 -34.48 12.64 15.39
N MET A 219 -35.50 12.25 16.16
CA MET A 219 -36.24 13.16 17.02
C MET A 219 -35.68 13.14 18.45
N ILE A 220 -35.58 14.30 19.08
CA ILE A 220 -35.29 14.47 20.51
C ILE A 220 -36.42 15.28 21.12
N VAL A 221 -36.80 14.94 22.35
CA VAL A 221 -37.72 15.78 23.14
C VAL A 221 -36.97 16.34 24.33
N ILE A 222 -36.95 17.67 24.45
CA ILE A 222 -36.31 18.39 25.56
C ILE A 222 -37.37 18.95 26.52
N PRO A 223 -37.07 19.14 27.82
CA PRO A 223 -37.99 19.81 28.73
C PRO A 223 -38.24 21.26 28.29
N ALA A 224 -39.51 21.66 28.29
CA ALA A 224 -39.92 23.01 27.91
C ALA A 224 -39.39 24.05 28.91
N ASP A 225 -39.05 25.24 28.39
CA ASP A 225 -38.60 26.42 29.13
C ASP A 225 -37.41 26.16 30.10
N THR A 226 -36.68 25.06 29.88
CA THR A 226 -35.52 24.64 30.68
C THR A 226 -34.26 24.71 29.82
N PRO A 227 -33.21 25.44 30.22
CA PRO A 227 -32.00 25.58 29.43
C PRO A 227 -31.17 24.28 29.45
N VAL A 228 -31.05 23.63 28.29
CA VAL A 228 -30.32 22.36 28.15
C VAL A 228 -29.33 22.39 26.99
N TYR A 229 -28.26 21.59 27.10
CA TYR A 229 -27.43 21.20 25.95
C TYR A 229 -27.67 19.74 25.58
N LEU A 230 -27.19 19.37 24.40
CA LEU A 230 -27.16 17.99 23.94
C LEU A 230 -25.72 17.50 23.93
N VAL A 231 -25.46 16.32 24.48
CA VAL A 231 -24.16 15.65 24.36
C VAL A 231 -24.33 14.45 23.43
N ALA A 232 -23.72 14.51 22.25
CA ALA A 232 -23.65 13.38 21.34
C ALA A 232 -22.45 12.51 21.68
N LYS A 233 -22.68 11.22 21.93
CA LYS A 233 -21.63 10.21 22.04
C LYS A 233 -21.76 9.22 20.89
N MET A 234 -20.65 8.89 20.24
CA MET A 234 -20.62 8.02 19.07
C MET A 234 -19.38 7.14 19.06
N GLU A 235 -19.52 5.87 18.70
CA GLU A 235 -18.41 4.92 18.63
C GLU A 235 -17.99 4.69 17.18
N PHE A 236 -16.74 4.99 16.86
CA PHE A 236 -16.14 4.74 15.56
C PHE A 236 -15.01 3.73 15.64
N ARG A 237 -14.75 3.02 14.55
CA ARG A 237 -13.54 2.20 14.40
C ARG A 237 -12.45 3.05 13.76
N ASN A 238 -11.43 3.39 14.53
CA ASN A 238 -10.31 4.19 14.03
C ASN A 238 -9.45 3.35 13.07
N GLU A 239 -9.25 3.85 11.86
CA GLU A 239 -8.49 3.18 10.80
C GLU A 239 -7.00 3.01 11.14
N ARG A 240 -6.45 3.93 11.93
CA ARG A 240 -5.01 3.95 12.28
C ARG A 240 -4.70 3.00 13.41
N THR A 241 -5.53 2.98 14.46
CA THR A 241 -5.31 2.13 15.65
C THR A 241 -5.99 0.77 15.53
N LEU A 242 -6.93 0.61 14.59
CA LEU A 242 -7.84 -0.52 14.43
C LEU A 242 -8.71 -0.80 15.68
N ARG A 243 -8.78 0.16 16.61
CA ARG A 243 -9.58 0.09 17.85
C ARG A 243 -10.87 0.88 17.71
N LYS A 244 -11.85 0.53 18.54
CA LYS A 244 -13.08 1.30 18.71
C LYS A 244 -12.82 2.46 19.66
N GLU A 245 -13.21 3.66 19.25
CA GLU A 245 -13.02 4.91 19.99
C GLU A 245 -14.37 5.61 20.13
N ILE A 246 -14.64 6.12 21.35
CA ILE A 246 -15.87 6.84 21.66
C ILE A 246 -15.55 8.33 21.58
N LEU A 247 -16.21 9.02 20.67
CA LEU A 247 -16.14 10.46 20.51
C LEU A 247 -17.33 11.11 21.22
N SER A 248 -17.12 12.30 21.75
CA SER A 248 -18.16 13.10 22.41
C SER A 248 -18.16 14.52 21.84
N ALA A 249 -19.33 15.03 21.46
CA ALA A 249 -19.52 16.42 21.04
C ALA A 249 -20.62 17.08 21.87
N LEU A 250 -20.37 18.32 22.30
CA LEU A 250 -21.39 19.18 22.89
C LEU A 250 -22.09 19.93 21.75
N ILE A 251 -23.39 19.71 21.62
CA ILE A 251 -24.25 20.31 20.62
C ILE A 251 -25.06 21.44 21.29
N SER A 252 -25.09 22.59 20.62
CA SER A 252 -25.72 23.82 21.12
C SER A 252 -26.59 24.45 20.04
N PHE A 253 -27.53 25.31 20.45
CA PHE A 253 -28.29 26.13 19.50
C PHE A 253 -27.56 27.45 19.28
N LYS A 254 -26.86 27.56 18.15
CA LYS A 254 -26.11 28.78 17.80
C LYS A 254 -25.14 29.25 18.90
N GLY A 255 -24.50 28.31 19.61
CA GLY A 255 -23.58 28.61 20.71
C GLY A 255 -24.25 28.87 22.07
N SER A 256 -25.57 28.75 22.15
CA SER A 256 -26.37 28.93 23.37
C SER A 256 -27.15 27.65 23.74
N PRO A 257 -27.58 27.47 25.00
CA PRO A 257 -28.40 26.32 25.37
C PRO A 257 -29.77 26.39 24.68
N PHE A 258 -30.39 25.23 24.45
CA PHE A 258 -31.75 25.14 23.93
C PHE A 258 -32.72 25.61 25.00
N ILE A 259 -33.56 26.60 24.64
CA ILE A 259 -34.69 27.08 25.45
C ILE A 259 -35.88 27.14 24.50
N LEU A 260 -36.78 26.15 24.61
CA LEU A 260 -37.94 26.00 23.74
C LEU A 260 -39.21 25.91 24.57
N SER A 261 -40.29 26.55 24.12
CA SER A 261 -41.58 26.48 24.80
C SER A 261 -42.31 25.16 24.48
N LYS A 262 -43.26 24.78 25.34
CA LYS A 262 -44.02 23.54 25.19
C LYS A 262 -44.63 23.40 23.79
N GLY A 263 -44.43 22.24 23.16
CA GLY A 263 -44.93 21.93 21.82
C GLY A 263 -44.20 22.63 20.67
N GLN A 264 -43.18 23.46 20.96
CA GLN A 264 -42.34 24.06 19.92
C GLN A 264 -41.52 22.98 19.19
N HIS A 265 -41.32 23.17 17.89
CA HIS A 265 -40.55 22.28 17.04
C HIS A 265 -39.44 23.04 16.32
N ILE A 266 -38.21 22.50 16.34
CA ILE A 266 -37.08 23.05 15.58
C ILE A 266 -36.34 21.94 14.84
N GLN A 267 -35.69 22.32 13.74
CA GLN A 267 -34.74 21.47 13.02
C GLN A 267 -33.31 21.90 13.33
N LEU A 268 -32.43 20.94 13.57
CA LEU A 268 -31.04 21.17 13.92
C LEU A 268 -30.13 20.25 13.11
N ASP A 269 -29.20 20.85 12.36
CA ASP A 269 -28.13 20.10 11.71
C ASP A 269 -26.90 20.00 12.62
N ILE A 270 -26.56 18.79 13.04
CA ILE A 270 -25.45 18.51 13.95
C ILE A 270 -24.15 18.17 13.20
N ARG A 271 -24.17 18.10 11.85
CA ARG A 271 -22.97 17.75 11.07
C ARG A 271 -21.85 18.75 11.30
N GLY A 272 -22.16 20.04 11.52
CA GLY A 272 -21.16 21.06 11.83
C GLY A 272 -20.35 20.71 13.09
N ASP A 273 -21.03 20.33 14.18
CA ASP A 273 -20.38 19.92 15.43
C ASP A 273 -19.60 18.61 15.28
N ILE A 274 -20.09 17.67 14.46
CA ILE A 274 -19.40 16.40 14.19
C ILE A 274 -18.16 16.61 13.32
N TYR A 275 -18.24 17.41 12.26
CA TYR A 275 -17.12 17.72 11.38
C TYR A 275 -16.01 18.48 12.12
N LYS A 276 -16.37 19.27 13.13
CA LYS A 276 -15.41 19.89 14.04
C LYS A 276 -14.54 18.86 14.77
N LEU A 277 -15.11 17.74 15.24
CA LEU A 277 -14.32 16.64 15.82
C LEU A 277 -13.28 16.10 14.82
N SER A 278 -13.66 16.03 13.55
CA SER A 278 -12.75 15.61 12.47
C SER A 278 -11.65 16.65 12.22
N THR A 279 -11.97 17.94 12.20
CA THR A 279 -10.95 18.99 12.06
C THR A 279 -9.97 19.00 13.22
N ASP A 280 -10.46 18.83 14.46
CA ASP A 280 -9.62 18.80 15.66
C ASP A 280 -8.70 17.57 15.66
N ALA A 281 -9.20 16.42 15.21
CA ALA A 281 -8.41 15.22 15.06
C ALA A 281 -7.26 15.39 14.05
N ILE A 282 -7.53 15.98 12.87
CA ILE A 282 -6.48 16.24 11.88
C ILE A 282 -5.51 17.30 12.38
N GLU A 283 -5.96 18.31 13.14
CA GLU A 283 -5.05 19.30 13.72
C GLU A 283 -4.06 18.65 14.70
N VAL A 284 -4.53 17.76 15.58
CA VAL A 284 -3.66 17.00 16.48
C VAL A 284 -2.65 16.16 15.69
N LEU A 285 -3.11 15.47 14.63
CA LEU A 285 -2.24 14.71 13.73
C LEU A 285 -1.24 15.60 12.98
N SER A 286 -1.65 16.80 12.57
CA SER A 286 -0.82 17.78 11.85
C SER A 286 0.33 18.26 12.74
N ARG A 287 0.09 18.47 14.04
CA ARG A 287 1.15 18.75 15.01
C ARG A 287 2.13 17.57 15.16
N ASP A 288 1.64 16.34 15.09
CA ASP A 288 2.51 15.15 15.10
C ASP A 288 3.38 15.05 13.84
N LEU A 289 2.80 15.29 12.66
CA LEU A 289 3.54 15.31 11.40
C LEU A 289 4.58 16.43 11.35
N GLU A 290 4.27 17.61 11.88
CA GLU A 290 5.25 18.70 12.02
C GLU A 290 6.46 18.27 12.86
N ARG A 291 6.24 17.55 13.97
CA ARG A 291 7.35 16.97 14.76
C ARG A 291 8.17 15.95 13.95
N LYS A 292 7.50 15.13 13.14
CA LYS A 292 8.18 14.18 12.23
C LYS A 292 9.00 14.89 11.15
N PHE A 293 8.53 16.04 10.63
CA PHE A 293 9.31 16.87 9.71
C PHE A 293 10.57 17.41 10.38
N VAL A 294 10.45 17.99 11.57
CA VAL A 294 11.61 18.48 12.33
C VAL A 294 12.60 17.35 12.62
N GLN A 295 12.11 16.17 12.99
CA GLN A 295 12.96 14.98 13.20
C GLN A 295 13.69 14.59 11.91
N ALA A 296 12.98 14.50 10.78
CA ALA A 296 13.54 14.15 9.50
C ALA A 296 14.56 15.21 9.02
N GLU A 297 14.33 16.50 9.24
CA GLU A 297 15.31 17.57 8.95
C GLU A 297 16.57 17.42 9.82
N GLY A 298 16.43 17.00 11.08
CA GLY A 298 17.55 16.69 11.98
C GLY A 298 18.38 15.46 11.55
N GLU A 299 17.70 14.41 11.06
CA GLU A 299 18.36 13.26 10.39
C GLU A 299 19.07 13.71 9.12
N GLY A 300 18.45 14.65 8.43
CA GLY A 300 19.04 15.38 7.34
C GLY A 300 18.26 15.33 6.04
N PHE A 301 16.97 15.15 6.04
CA PHE A 301 16.19 15.28 4.81
C PHE A 301 15.97 16.75 4.44
N TYR A 302 15.91 17.04 3.14
CA TYR A 302 15.41 18.29 2.62
C TYR A 302 13.93 18.13 2.26
N LEU A 303 13.07 18.88 2.95
CA LEU A 303 11.61 18.71 2.92
C LEU A 303 10.87 19.93 2.34
N GLY A 304 11.49 20.69 1.45
CA GLY A 304 10.92 21.93 0.91
C GLY A 304 9.55 21.71 0.26
N ALA A 305 9.47 20.78 -0.69
CA ALA A 305 8.22 20.43 -1.36
C ALA A 305 7.20 19.78 -0.40
N GLU A 306 7.64 18.92 0.50
CA GLU A 306 6.76 18.26 1.48
C GLU A 306 6.13 19.27 2.47
N ARG A 307 6.88 20.31 2.88
CA ARG A 307 6.35 21.40 3.70
C ARG A 307 5.41 22.32 2.93
N GLU A 308 5.70 22.60 1.66
CA GLU A 308 4.80 23.34 0.78
C GLU A 308 3.47 22.60 0.61
N ASP A 309 3.51 21.31 0.28
CA ASP A 309 2.33 20.44 0.18
C ASP A 309 1.54 20.39 1.51
N PHE A 310 2.24 20.31 2.65
CA PHE A 310 1.61 20.34 3.98
C PHE A 310 0.89 21.66 4.25
N ARG A 311 1.54 22.80 3.98
CA ARG A 311 0.95 24.12 4.18
C ARG A 311 -0.25 24.34 3.26
N ASP A 312 -0.08 24.06 1.98
CA ASP A 312 -1.04 24.48 0.95
C ASP A 312 -2.22 23.51 0.81
N ARG A 313 -2.03 22.20 1.08
CA ARG A 313 -3.08 21.18 0.92
C ARG A 313 -3.66 20.66 2.23
N VAL A 314 -2.91 20.73 3.33
CA VAL A 314 -3.40 20.26 4.65
C VAL A 314 -3.83 21.44 5.50
N LEU A 315 -2.89 22.34 5.85
CA LEU A 315 -3.19 23.43 6.78
C LEU A 315 -4.21 24.43 6.22
N ARG A 316 -4.07 24.84 4.95
CA ARG A 316 -5.01 25.76 4.30
C ARG A 316 -6.42 25.19 4.20
N ASN A 317 -6.55 23.89 3.87
CA ASN A 317 -7.85 23.23 3.81
C ASN A 317 -8.48 23.09 5.20
N LEU A 318 -7.68 22.81 6.24
CA LEU A 318 -8.17 22.80 7.63
C LEU A 318 -8.64 24.17 8.09
N GLU A 319 -7.90 25.24 7.77
CA GLU A 319 -8.29 26.62 8.09
C GLU A 319 -9.59 26.99 7.37
N SER A 320 -9.70 26.65 6.09
CA SER A 320 -10.93 26.86 5.30
C SER A 320 -12.13 26.10 5.88
N ALA A 321 -11.94 24.85 6.31
CA ALA A 321 -12.98 24.08 6.97
C ALA A 321 -13.41 24.72 8.31
N LYS A 322 -12.45 25.17 9.14
CA LYS A 322 -12.75 25.81 10.43
C LYS A 322 -13.54 27.11 10.29
N HIS A 323 -13.29 27.90 9.26
CA HIS A 323 -14.05 29.12 8.99
C HIS A 323 -15.53 28.86 8.72
N LEU A 324 -15.86 27.69 8.15
CA LEU A 324 -17.22 27.28 7.84
C LEU A 324 -17.91 26.53 8.99
N LEU A 325 -17.20 26.26 10.10
CA LEU A 325 -17.70 25.45 11.21
C LEU A 325 -17.81 26.24 12.53
N PRO A 326 -18.56 25.74 13.52
CA PRO A 326 -18.62 26.34 14.85
C PRO A 326 -17.24 26.34 15.55
N PRO A 327 -16.84 27.42 16.25
CA PRO A 327 -17.64 28.58 16.64
C PRO A 327 -17.60 29.76 15.65
N MET A 328 -16.88 29.66 14.52
CA MET A 328 -16.79 30.77 13.57
C MET A 328 -18.07 30.95 12.75
N ASN A 329 -18.70 29.83 12.36
CA ASN A 329 -20.00 29.81 11.72
C ASN A 329 -20.92 28.79 12.43
N PHE A 330 -21.93 29.30 13.14
CA PHE A 330 -22.88 28.47 13.87
C PHE A 330 -24.06 27.96 13.02
N ASN A 331 -24.21 28.41 11.76
CA ASN A 331 -25.31 28.02 10.90
C ASN A 331 -24.83 27.78 9.46
N PRO A 332 -23.97 26.77 9.24
CA PRO A 332 -23.48 26.44 7.91
C PRO A 332 -24.61 25.98 7.00
N THR A 333 -24.55 26.37 5.73
CA THR A 333 -25.49 25.87 4.71
C THR A 333 -25.15 24.43 4.33
N GLN A 334 -26.08 23.73 3.67
CA GLN A 334 -25.83 22.39 3.13
C GLN A 334 -24.58 22.36 2.24
N SER A 335 -24.44 23.33 1.34
CA SER A 335 -23.28 23.44 0.45
C SER A 335 -21.97 23.69 1.22
N ASP A 336 -22.02 24.44 2.32
CA ASP A 336 -20.85 24.65 3.17
C ASP A 336 -20.43 23.34 3.84
N LEU A 337 -21.39 22.57 4.37
CA LEU A 337 -21.14 21.27 5.01
C LEU A 337 -20.59 20.25 4.00
N ASP A 338 -21.14 20.21 2.79
CA ASP A 338 -20.66 19.34 1.73
C ASP A 338 -19.24 19.72 1.31
N ALA A 339 -18.94 21.02 1.15
CA ALA A 339 -17.58 21.51 0.88
C ALA A 339 -16.60 21.17 2.02
N VAL A 340 -17.01 21.38 3.28
CA VAL A 340 -16.23 21.05 4.47
C VAL A 340 -15.81 19.58 4.44
N ARG A 341 -16.74 18.65 4.23
CA ARG A 341 -16.40 17.22 4.20
C ARG A 341 -15.58 16.88 2.96
N PHE A 342 -16.12 17.15 1.79
CA PHE A 342 -15.71 16.54 0.53
C PHE A 342 -14.59 17.28 -0.20
N GLN A 343 -14.44 18.58 0.03
CA GLN A 343 -13.41 19.42 -0.58
C GLN A 343 -12.28 19.71 0.39
N PHE A 344 -12.57 19.92 1.68
CA PHE A 344 -11.54 20.34 2.63
C PHE A 344 -11.02 19.22 3.53
N ILE A 345 -11.87 18.58 4.34
CA ILE A 345 -11.40 17.64 5.38
C ILE A 345 -10.90 16.32 4.78
N GLU A 346 -11.64 15.71 3.85
CA GLU A 346 -11.20 14.47 3.18
C GLU A 346 -9.91 14.69 2.40
N GLU A 347 -9.80 15.80 1.66
CA GLU A 347 -8.60 16.14 0.90
C GLU A 347 -7.41 16.42 1.83
N ALA A 348 -7.62 17.16 2.93
CA ALA A 348 -6.57 17.43 3.91
C ALA A 348 -6.05 16.14 4.54
N TYR A 349 -6.94 15.23 4.96
CA TYR A 349 -6.55 13.96 5.56
C TYR A 349 -5.84 13.03 4.56
N PHE A 350 -6.30 13.02 3.30
CA PHE A 350 -5.65 12.29 2.23
C PHE A 350 -4.21 12.77 2.01
N ASN A 351 -4.01 14.08 1.80
CA ASN A 351 -2.68 14.66 1.60
C ASN A 351 -1.79 14.50 2.85
N PHE A 352 -2.36 14.58 4.06
CA PHE A 352 -1.66 14.27 5.30
C PHE A 352 -1.08 12.85 5.29
N ARG A 353 -1.89 11.84 4.94
CA ARG A 353 -1.43 10.45 4.88
C ARG A 353 -0.39 10.23 3.78
N LEU A 354 -0.54 10.91 2.65
CA LEU A 354 0.44 10.89 1.57
C LEU A 354 1.81 11.38 2.05
N LEU A 355 1.85 12.48 2.80
CA LEU A 355 3.07 13.04 3.39
C LEU A 355 3.67 12.10 4.44
N GLU A 356 2.84 11.52 5.31
CA GLU A 356 3.31 10.55 6.31
C GLU A 356 3.95 9.32 5.65
N ASN A 357 3.29 8.73 4.65
CA ASN A 357 3.84 7.62 3.88
C ASN A 357 5.13 8.03 3.15
N ARG A 358 5.15 9.22 2.56
CA ARG A 358 6.31 9.73 1.84
C ARG A 358 7.55 9.84 2.75
N LEU A 359 7.39 10.33 3.98
CA LEU A 359 8.50 10.37 4.95
C LEU A 359 9.08 8.99 5.24
N VAL A 360 8.20 7.98 5.39
CA VAL A 360 8.63 6.58 5.59
C VAL A 360 9.38 6.08 4.37
N THR A 361 8.83 6.28 3.16
CA THR A 361 9.47 5.88 1.90
C THR A 361 10.82 6.58 1.71
N MET A 362 10.93 7.87 2.01
CA MET A 362 12.19 8.62 1.95
C MET A 362 13.26 8.02 2.85
N ARG A 363 12.92 7.64 4.09
CA ARG A 363 13.87 6.96 4.99
C ARG A 363 14.34 5.61 4.44
N VAL A 364 13.40 4.79 3.94
CA VAL A 364 13.71 3.47 3.36
C VAL A 364 14.57 3.60 2.10
N LEU A 365 14.26 4.55 1.21
CA LEU A 365 15.07 4.86 0.03
C LEU A 365 16.45 5.36 0.44
N ALA A 366 16.53 6.31 1.36
CA ALA A 366 17.80 6.85 1.81
C ALA A 366 18.72 5.76 2.38
N GLN A 367 18.16 4.90 3.24
CA GLN A 367 18.88 3.78 3.87
C GLN A 367 19.32 2.74 2.83
N SER A 368 18.42 2.23 1.99
CA SER A 368 18.74 1.20 1.00
C SER A 368 19.76 1.69 -0.04
N HIS A 369 19.59 2.92 -0.54
CA HIS A 369 20.49 3.49 -1.54
C HIS A 369 21.83 3.95 -0.95
N SER A 370 21.95 4.15 0.38
CA SER A 370 23.21 4.51 1.05
C SER A 370 24.36 3.53 0.74
N THR A 371 24.04 2.24 0.61
CA THR A 371 24.99 1.15 0.37
C THR A 371 25.74 1.27 -0.97
N PHE A 372 25.18 1.98 -1.96
CA PHE A 372 25.77 2.09 -3.29
C PHE A 372 26.69 3.30 -3.47
N TYR A 373 26.51 4.35 -2.67
CA TYR A 373 27.35 5.56 -2.72
C TYR A 373 28.83 5.29 -2.46
N PRO A 374 29.24 4.42 -1.52
CA PRO A 374 30.65 4.04 -1.34
C PRO A 374 31.32 3.57 -2.64
N LEU A 375 30.64 2.72 -3.43
CA LEU A 375 31.19 2.26 -4.71
C LEU A 375 31.32 3.40 -5.73
N PHE A 376 30.27 4.22 -5.87
CA PHE A 376 30.28 5.36 -6.78
C PHE A 376 31.44 6.34 -6.46
N PHE A 377 31.59 6.70 -5.19
CA PHE A 377 32.64 7.63 -4.76
C PHE A 377 34.04 7.00 -4.70
N ALA A 378 34.16 5.67 -4.60
CA ALA A 378 35.43 4.98 -4.78
C ALA A 378 35.92 5.11 -6.23
N VAL A 379 35.03 4.91 -7.22
CA VAL A 379 35.35 5.11 -8.65
C VAL A 379 35.73 6.56 -8.91
N PHE A 380 34.95 7.51 -8.39
CA PHE A 380 35.25 8.94 -8.50
C PHE A 380 36.61 9.31 -7.89
N SER A 381 36.90 8.83 -6.68
CA SER A 381 38.17 9.12 -6.00
C SER A 381 39.39 8.57 -6.77
N ILE A 382 39.28 7.38 -7.36
CA ILE A 382 40.34 6.83 -8.23
C ILE A 382 40.46 7.62 -9.53
N ALA A 383 39.35 8.07 -10.11
CA ALA A 383 39.36 8.93 -11.30
C ALA A 383 40.08 10.25 -11.03
N VAL A 384 39.78 10.91 -9.90
CA VAL A 384 40.45 12.16 -9.48
C VAL A 384 41.92 11.92 -9.13
N GLY A 385 42.24 10.87 -8.37
CA GLY A 385 43.63 10.51 -8.06
C GLY A 385 44.45 10.21 -9.32
N SER A 386 43.85 9.50 -10.28
CA SER A 386 44.43 9.21 -11.60
C SER A 386 44.56 10.46 -12.47
N PHE A 387 43.62 11.41 -12.33
CA PHE A 387 43.69 12.71 -12.98
C PHE A 387 44.85 13.52 -12.42
N LEU A 388 45.03 13.60 -11.10
CA LEU A 388 46.01 14.48 -10.43
C LEU A 388 47.46 13.97 -10.52
N PHE A 389 47.70 12.67 -10.43
CA PHE A 389 49.06 12.10 -10.40
C PHE A 389 49.32 11.09 -11.52
N GLU A 390 50.59 10.90 -11.88
CA GLU A 390 51.00 9.82 -12.81
C GLU A 390 51.51 8.58 -12.06
N ASP A 391 52.24 8.80 -10.97
CA ASP A 391 52.80 7.73 -10.13
C ASP A 391 51.69 6.87 -9.51
N ALA A 392 51.75 5.55 -9.69
CA ALA A 392 50.75 4.62 -9.16
C ALA A 392 50.57 4.76 -7.63
N ARG A 393 51.67 4.92 -6.88
CA ARG A 393 51.62 5.12 -5.42
C ARG A 393 50.88 6.40 -5.02
N ARG A 394 51.15 7.51 -5.71
CA ARG A 394 50.49 8.81 -5.44
C ARG A 394 49.02 8.77 -5.85
N LYS A 395 48.66 8.09 -6.94
CA LYS A 395 47.27 7.87 -7.35
C LYS A 395 46.48 7.14 -6.26
N ILE A 396 47.03 6.04 -5.74
CA ILE A 396 46.38 5.25 -4.68
C ILE A 396 46.25 6.07 -3.39
N LEU A 397 47.33 6.71 -2.95
CA LEU A 397 47.33 7.52 -1.72
C LEU A 397 46.30 8.65 -1.79
N THR A 398 46.27 9.39 -2.91
CA THR A 398 45.34 10.51 -3.07
C THR A 398 43.89 10.06 -3.24
N ALA A 399 43.65 8.94 -3.92
CA ALA A 399 42.32 8.33 -3.97
C ALA A 399 41.84 7.90 -2.59
N LEU A 400 42.71 7.32 -1.75
CA LEU A 400 42.36 6.87 -0.40
C LEU A 400 42.04 8.05 0.53
N ILE A 401 42.87 9.10 0.53
CA ILE A 401 42.63 10.32 1.31
C ILE A 401 41.33 11.00 0.86
N LEU A 402 41.13 11.17 -0.45
CA LEU A 402 39.93 11.78 -1.00
C LEU A 402 38.68 10.95 -0.67
N TYR A 403 38.76 9.63 -0.78
CA TYR A 403 37.65 8.74 -0.48
C TYR A 403 37.23 8.84 1.00
N VAL A 404 38.18 8.82 1.94
CA VAL A 404 37.88 8.99 3.37
C VAL A 404 37.22 10.35 3.62
N LEU A 405 37.74 11.42 3.02
CA LEU A 405 37.16 12.77 3.15
C LEU A 405 35.73 12.84 2.58
N VAL A 406 35.49 12.28 1.39
CA VAL A 406 34.17 12.26 0.75
C VAL A 406 33.18 11.41 1.55
N ILE A 407 33.57 10.24 2.04
CA ILE A 407 32.67 9.39 2.86
C ILE A 407 32.35 10.06 4.19
N THR A 408 33.33 10.70 4.83
CA THR A 408 33.14 11.40 6.11
C THR A 408 32.22 12.61 5.94
N SER A 409 32.38 13.37 4.86
CA SER A 409 31.48 14.49 4.55
C SER A 409 30.07 14.02 4.18
N LEU A 410 29.93 12.90 3.46
CA LEU A 410 28.63 12.31 3.13
C LEU A 410 27.84 11.86 4.36
N TYR A 411 28.50 11.53 5.47
CA TYR A 411 27.80 11.30 6.74
C TYR A 411 26.99 12.53 7.20
N TYR A 412 27.47 13.73 6.91
CA TYR A 412 26.76 14.98 7.20
C TYR A 412 25.87 15.43 6.05
N ILE A 413 26.22 15.12 4.81
CA ILE A 413 25.51 15.57 3.62
C ILE A 413 24.32 14.69 3.27
N TYR A 414 24.44 13.36 3.31
CA TYR A 414 23.40 12.44 2.85
C TYR A 414 22.73 11.73 4.04
N PRO A 415 21.39 11.85 4.21
CA PRO A 415 20.70 11.38 5.42
C PRO A 415 20.83 9.88 5.66
N GLY A 416 20.86 9.07 4.60
CA GLY A 416 20.91 7.61 4.71
C GLY A 416 22.16 7.07 5.43
N PHE A 417 23.28 7.81 5.44
CA PHE A 417 24.49 7.41 6.15
C PHE A 417 24.31 7.45 7.67
N LYS A 418 23.54 8.41 8.21
CA LYS A 418 23.21 8.44 9.64
C LYS A 418 22.25 7.32 10.01
N ILE A 419 21.25 7.07 9.16
CA ILE A 419 20.21 6.04 9.40
C ILE A 419 20.84 4.64 9.44
N ILE A 420 21.70 4.29 8.48
CA ILE A 420 22.32 2.96 8.43
C ILE A 420 23.35 2.74 9.55
N MET A 421 24.00 3.83 10.01
CA MET A 421 24.96 3.82 11.12
C MET A 421 24.29 3.83 12.50
N HIS A 422 22.97 4.01 12.57
CA HIS A 422 22.24 4.02 13.83
C HIS A 422 22.36 2.66 14.55
N PRO A 423 22.60 2.62 15.89
CA PRO A 423 22.81 1.36 16.63
C PRO A 423 21.65 0.37 16.55
N GLU A 424 20.43 0.87 16.37
CA GLU A 424 19.21 0.04 16.30
C GLU A 424 19.02 -0.61 14.93
N THR A 425 19.71 -0.13 13.89
CA THR A 425 19.57 -0.63 12.53
C THR A 425 20.19 -2.02 12.43
N LYS A 426 19.39 -3.02 12.05
CA LYS A 426 19.83 -4.41 11.85
C LYS A 426 19.60 -4.80 10.39
N VAL A 427 20.62 -5.37 9.76
CA VAL A 427 20.56 -5.91 8.40
C VAL A 427 20.37 -7.41 8.50
N VAL A 428 19.30 -7.91 7.89
CA VAL A 428 18.94 -9.34 7.89
C VAL A 428 19.26 -9.93 6.52
N PHE A 429 20.20 -10.87 6.48
CA PHE A 429 20.50 -11.66 5.30
C PHE A 429 19.66 -12.93 5.33
N SER A 430 18.62 -12.99 4.50
CA SER A 430 17.93 -14.24 4.20
C SER A 430 18.67 -14.92 3.05
N PHE A 431 19.13 -16.14 3.26
CA PHE A 431 19.66 -16.96 2.17
C PHE A 431 18.52 -17.25 1.17
N PHE A 432 18.81 -17.26 -0.13
CA PHE A 432 17.88 -17.68 -1.19
C PHE A 432 17.20 -19.02 -0.86
N ASP A 433 16.10 -19.38 -1.53
CA ASP A 433 15.27 -20.56 -1.22
C ASP A 433 16.07 -21.86 -0.99
N ILE A 434 17.20 -22.03 -1.67
CA ILE A 434 18.14 -23.14 -1.48
C ILE A 434 18.69 -23.19 -0.03
N GLY A 435 19.05 -22.05 0.57
CA GLY A 435 19.54 -21.98 1.94
C GLY A 435 18.46 -22.24 2.99
N LYS A 436 17.20 -21.86 2.72
CA LYS A 436 16.06 -22.26 3.56
C LYS A 436 15.84 -23.77 3.55
N SER A 437 16.01 -24.43 2.40
CA SER A 437 15.88 -25.89 2.28
C SER A 437 16.93 -26.67 3.09
N ILE A 438 18.09 -26.05 3.36
CA ILE A 438 19.20 -26.64 4.15
C ILE A 438 19.12 -26.21 5.64
N GLY A 439 18.07 -25.47 6.05
CA GLY A 439 17.86 -25.07 7.45
C GLY A 439 18.76 -23.90 7.92
N LEU A 440 19.37 -23.14 7.01
CA LEU A 440 20.18 -21.96 7.37
C LEU A 440 19.29 -20.84 7.89
N LYS A 441 19.50 -20.44 9.15
CA LYS A 441 18.80 -19.31 9.77
C LYS A 441 19.31 -17.98 9.18
N PRO A 442 18.44 -16.96 9.07
CA PRO A 442 18.86 -15.64 8.62
C PRO A 442 19.92 -15.04 9.54
N ILE A 443 20.99 -14.51 8.95
CA ILE A 443 22.08 -13.85 9.69
C ILE A 443 21.71 -12.39 9.91
N VAL A 444 21.74 -11.94 11.16
CA VAL A 444 21.46 -10.55 11.53
C VAL A 444 22.77 -9.86 11.91
N ILE A 445 23.13 -8.80 11.20
CA ILE A 445 24.35 -8.01 11.43
C ILE A 445 23.94 -6.57 11.78
N ALA A 446 24.68 -5.93 12.69
CA ALA A 446 24.50 -4.51 12.97
C ALA A 446 24.75 -3.67 11.71
N GLY A 447 23.87 -2.70 11.44
CA GLY A 447 23.92 -1.85 10.24
C GLY A 447 25.25 -1.11 10.09
N SER A 448 25.82 -0.63 11.20
CA SER A 448 27.12 0.06 11.21
C SER A 448 28.28 -0.85 10.75
N ILE A 449 28.34 -2.09 11.24
CA ILE A 449 29.38 -3.06 10.85
C ILE A 449 29.25 -3.40 9.36
N PHE A 450 28.01 -3.66 8.91
CA PHE A 450 27.73 -3.91 7.51
C PHE A 450 28.18 -2.73 6.63
N PHE A 451 27.80 -1.51 6.99
CA PHE A 451 28.10 -0.32 6.21
C PHE A 451 29.60 -0.01 6.15
N ILE A 452 30.33 -0.13 7.27
CA ILE A 452 31.80 0.00 7.30
C ILE A 452 32.45 -1.05 6.39
N SER A 453 31.96 -2.29 6.42
CA SER A 453 32.45 -3.36 5.53
C SER A 453 32.25 -3.01 4.07
N VAL A 454 31.08 -2.48 3.70
CA VAL A 454 30.79 -2.01 2.32
C VAL A 454 31.72 -0.87 1.92
N ILE A 455 32.00 0.09 2.81
CA ILE A 455 32.94 1.19 2.54
C ILE A 455 34.34 0.65 2.22
N ILE A 456 34.85 -0.30 3.01
CA ILE A 456 36.18 -0.90 2.83
C ILE A 456 36.23 -1.76 1.56
N ILE A 457 35.24 -2.63 1.36
CA ILE A 457 35.15 -3.50 0.19
C ILE A 457 35.05 -2.68 -1.10
N SER A 458 34.28 -1.59 -1.09
CA SER A 458 34.13 -0.72 -2.27
C SER A 458 35.47 -0.15 -2.73
N ILE A 459 36.25 0.46 -1.84
CA ILE A 459 37.55 1.03 -2.24
C ILE A 459 38.57 -0.06 -2.60
N ALA A 460 38.59 -1.18 -1.86
CA ALA A 460 39.48 -2.30 -2.14
C ALA A 460 39.17 -2.94 -3.50
N ALA A 461 37.90 -3.15 -3.83
CA ALA A 461 37.45 -3.72 -5.09
C ALA A 461 37.82 -2.81 -6.27
N VAL A 462 37.59 -1.50 -6.18
CA VAL A 462 37.93 -0.58 -7.29
C VAL A 462 39.45 -0.44 -7.43
N ILE A 463 40.23 -0.41 -6.35
CA ILE A 463 41.70 -0.44 -6.42
C ILE A 463 42.20 -1.73 -7.07
N GLY A 464 41.66 -2.88 -6.64
CA GLY A 464 41.99 -4.19 -7.21
C GLY A 464 41.64 -4.29 -8.69
N LEU A 465 40.47 -3.78 -9.09
CA LEU A 465 40.04 -3.76 -10.49
C LEU A 465 40.90 -2.84 -11.35
N TYR A 466 41.20 -1.62 -10.88
CA TYR A 466 41.91 -0.62 -11.67
C TYR A 466 43.43 -0.87 -11.75
N PHE A 467 44.07 -1.30 -10.66
CA PHE A 467 45.53 -1.52 -10.61
C PHE A 467 45.92 -3.00 -10.73
N GLY A 468 45.10 -3.93 -10.26
CA GLY A 468 45.38 -5.36 -10.24
C GLY A 468 45.04 -6.05 -11.56
N LEU A 469 43.86 -5.80 -12.13
CA LEU A 469 43.40 -6.45 -13.36
C LEU A 469 44.40 -6.28 -14.55
N PRO A 470 44.95 -5.08 -14.81
CA PRO A 470 45.92 -4.91 -15.91
C PRO A 470 47.25 -5.63 -15.68
N ARG A 471 47.61 -5.98 -14.43
CA ARG A 471 48.83 -6.72 -14.11
C ARG A 471 48.66 -8.22 -14.31
N ILE A 472 47.47 -8.74 -14.03
CA ILE A 472 47.12 -10.15 -14.15
C ILE A 472 46.89 -10.52 -15.63
N TYR A 473 46.33 -9.59 -16.41
CA TYR A 473 45.98 -9.81 -17.81
C TYR A 473 46.81 -8.90 -18.74
N ARG A 474 48.11 -9.20 -18.89
CA ARG A 474 48.94 -8.52 -19.90
C ARG A 474 48.62 -9.09 -21.28
N PRO A 475 48.14 -8.29 -22.25
CA PRO A 475 48.07 -8.76 -23.63
C PRO A 475 49.50 -9.09 -24.10
N PRO A 476 49.71 -10.19 -24.85
CA PRO A 476 51.02 -10.48 -25.42
C PRO A 476 51.45 -9.32 -26.32
N GLU A 477 52.70 -8.86 -26.14
CA GLU A 477 53.33 -7.85 -26.99
C GLU A 477 53.62 -8.47 -28.36
N ILE A 478 52.61 -8.49 -29.22
CA ILE A 478 52.78 -8.86 -30.63
C ILE A 478 52.92 -7.56 -31.42
N GLU A 479 54.02 -7.40 -32.14
CA GLU A 479 54.26 -6.29 -33.08
C GLU A 479 53.31 -6.45 -34.29
N GLY A 480 52.04 -6.11 -34.09
CA GLY A 480 50.95 -6.15 -35.07
C GLY A 480 49.95 -5.02 -34.85
N LYS A 481 48.72 -5.11 -35.41
CA LYS A 481 47.67 -4.08 -35.21
C LYS A 481 47.56 -3.76 -33.71
N PRO A 482 47.83 -2.52 -33.28
CA PRO A 482 47.75 -2.20 -31.87
C PRO A 482 46.33 -2.49 -31.40
N SER A 483 46.20 -3.24 -30.30
CA SER A 483 44.89 -3.60 -29.76
C SER A 483 44.08 -2.32 -29.49
N LEU A 484 42.79 -2.31 -29.80
CA LEU A 484 41.93 -1.14 -29.53
C LEU A 484 42.06 -0.68 -28.07
N LYS A 485 42.24 -1.63 -27.14
CA LYS A 485 42.48 -1.35 -25.72
C LYS A 485 43.75 -0.54 -25.47
N SER A 486 44.90 -0.91 -26.06
CA SER A 486 46.16 -0.20 -25.86
C SER A 486 46.14 1.21 -26.47
N ILE A 487 45.53 1.36 -27.66
CA ILE A 487 45.33 2.67 -28.30
C ILE A 487 44.48 3.57 -27.41
N ILE A 488 43.35 3.05 -26.90
CA ILE A 488 42.45 3.80 -26.01
C ILE A 488 43.19 4.25 -24.75
N THR A 489 43.98 3.37 -24.10
CA THR A 489 44.75 3.73 -22.90
C THR A 489 45.74 4.85 -23.18
N VAL A 490 46.45 4.82 -24.31
CA VAL A 490 47.38 5.86 -24.72
C VAL A 490 46.65 7.18 -25.01
N ILE A 491 45.53 7.13 -25.74
CA ILE A 491 44.70 8.31 -26.04
C ILE A 491 44.18 8.97 -24.75
N PHE A 492 43.66 8.21 -23.80
CA PHE A 492 43.20 8.74 -22.51
C PHE A 492 44.35 9.29 -21.67
N SER A 493 45.54 8.67 -21.71
CA SER A 493 46.74 9.18 -21.05
C SER A 493 47.18 10.53 -21.63
N ILE A 494 47.21 10.65 -22.96
CA ILE A 494 47.53 11.90 -23.68
C ILE A 494 46.47 12.98 -23.38
N GLY A 495 45.19 12.63 -23.49
CA GLY A 495 44.08 13.55 -23.21
C GLY A 495 44.15 14.10 -21.80
N LYS A 496 44.31 13.23 -20.80
CA LYS A 496 44.52 13.64 -19.41
C LYS A 496 45.69 14.62 -19.23
N ARG A 497 46.83 14.35 -19.87
CA ARG A 497 48.02 15.22 -19.79
C ARG A 497 47.76 16.58 -20.41
N ASN A 498 46.97 16.65 -21.48
CA ASN A 498 46.60 17.90 -22.13
C ASN A 498 45.68 18.76 -21.25
N VAL A 499 44.66 18.14 -20.62
CA VAL A 499 43.78 18.85 -19.66
C VAL A 499 44.59 19.51 -18.55
N LYS A 500 45.63 18.84 -18.05
CA LYS A 500 46.53 19.37 -16.99
C LYS A 500 47.46 20.51 -17.42
N ARG A 501 47.87 20.56 -18.69
CA ARG A 501 48.81 21.59 -19.16
C ARG A 501 48.20 23.01 -19.10
N ARG A 502 46.89 23.13 -19.31
CA ARG A 502 46.18 24.43 -19.36
C ARG A 502 45.19 24.57 -18.21
N LYS A 503 45.74 24.71 -17.00
CA LYS A 503 45.01 24.65 -15.73
C LYS A 503 43.76 25.54 -15.71
N LEU A 504 43.88 26.83 -15.99
CA LEU A 504 42.74 27.78 -15.85
C LEU A 504 41.53 27.39 -16.72
N ARG A 505 41.75 27.13 -18.00
CA ARG A 505 40.69 26.78 -18.96
C ARG A 505 39.98 25.48 -18.57
N SER A 506 40.76 24.44 -18.33
CA SER A 506 40.24 23.13 -17.95
C SER A 506 39.47 23.21 -16.64
N THR A 507 39.96 23.99 -15.67
CA THR A 507 39.27 24.25 -14.40
C THR A 507 37.94 24.96 -14.63
N PHE A 508 37.87 25.99 -15.48
CA PHE A 508 36.59 26.65 -15.77
C PHE A 508 35.58 25.70 -16.45
N CYS A 509 36.02 24.86 -17.40
CA CYS A 509 35.14 23.86 -18.00
C CYS A 509 34.62 22.85 -16.97
N ILE A 510 35.52 22.34 -16.11
CA ILE A 510 35.15 21.41 -15.04
C ILE A 510 34.17 22.06 -14.07
N ILE A 511 34.38 23.33 -13.69
CA ILE A 511 33.49 24.09 -12.81
C ILE A 511 32.12 24.32 -13.47
N SER A 512 32.08 24.71 -14.74
CA SER A 512 30.81 24.88 -15.47
C SER A 512 30.03 23.57 -15.57
N LEU A 513 30.71 22.46 -15.86
CA LEU A 513 30.11 21.12 -15.87
C LEU A 513 29.66 20.69 -14.47
N ALA A 514 30.43 21.01 -13.43
CA ALA A 514 30.06 20.75 -12.04
C ALA A 514 28.83 21.55 -11.63
N MET A 515 28.75 22.84 -11.97
CA MET A 515 27.56 23.66 -11.74
C MET A 515 26.34 23.11 -12.46
N LEU A 516 26.48 22.67 -13.72
CA LEU A 516 25.37 22.04 -14.45
C LEU A 516 24.82 20.82 -13.71
N ILE A 517 25.70 19.92 -13.25
CA ILE A 517 25.26 18.73 -12.52
C ILE A 517 24.72 19.10 -11.14
N MET A 518 25.32 20.04 -10.44
CA MET A 518 24.79 20.57 -9.17
C MET A 518 23.37 21.11 -9.35
N VAL A 519 23.10 21.84 -10.44
CA VAL A 519 21.76 22.35 -10.76
C VAL A 519 20.79 21.21 -11.07
N LEU A 520 21.20 20.27 -11.91
CA LEU A 520 20.42 19.07 -12.22
C LEU A 520 20.07 18.27 -10.96
N THR A 521 20.97 18.17 -9.99
CA THR A 521 20.70 17.46 -8.75
C THR A 521 19.80 18.26 -7.82
N ALA A 522 20.14 19.51 -7.52
CA ALA A 522 19.55 20.25 -6.40
C ALA A 522 18.25 20.97 -6.75
N PHE A 523 18.06 21.38 -8.01
CA PHE A 523 16.94 22.22 -8.43
C PHE A 523 15.92 21.52 -9.34
N THR A 524 16.19 20.29 -9.76
CA THR A 524 15.19 19.50 -10.50
C THR A 524 14.62 18.41 -9.62
N SER A 525 13.32 18.19 -9.71
CA SER A 525 12.61 17.12 -9.04
C SER A 525 12.17 16.11 -10.09
N PHE A 526 12.62 14.87 -9.94
CA PHE A 526 12.10 13.72 -10.67
C PHE A 526 11.74 12.69 -9.63
N SER A 527 10.50 12.76 -9.15
CA SER A 527 10.05 11.94 -8.05
C SER A 527 8.85 11.10 -8.45
N ARG A 528 8.78 9.90 -7.89
CA ARG A 528 7.55 9.13 -7.88
C ARG A 528 6.71 9.60 -6.70
N ILE A 529 5.58 10.23 -6.99
CA ILE A 529 4.59 10.62 -5.99
C ILE A 529 3.45 9.59 -6.02
N GLN A 530 2.81 9.35 -4.88
CA GLN A 530 1.56 8.58 -4.91
C GLN A 530 0.43 9.52 -5.32
N GLY A 531 -0.45 9.05 -6.20
CA GLY A 531 -1.62 9.77 -6.65
C GLY A 531 -2.64 8.83 -7.29
N VAL A 532 -3.82 9.35 -7.62
CA VAL A 532 -4.90 8.57 -8.23
C VAL A 532 -4.52 8.18 -9.66
N VAL A 533 -4.14 6.92 -9.89
CA VAL A 533 -3.84 6.34 -11.19
C VAL A 533 -5.15 5.87 -11.84
N VAL A 534 -5.29 6.14 -13.13
CA VAL A 534 -6.41 5.67 -13.96
C VAL A 534 -5.81 4.82 -15.07
N GLU A 535 -6.15 3.53 -15.09
CA GLU A 535 -5.79 2.59 -16.16
C GLU A 535 -7.02 2.24 -17.01
N GLY A 536 -6.83 2.01 -18.31
CA GLY A 536 -7.92 1.79 -19.27
C GLY A 536 -8.37 3.08 -19.98
N PRO A 537 -9.56 3.08 -20.62
CA PRO A 537 -10.55 2.01 -20.62
C PRO A 537 -10.15 0.80 -21.48
N GLU A 538 -10.45 -0.40 -20.99
CA GLU A 538 -10.38 -1.67 -21.74
C GLU A 538 -11.80 -2.15 -22.08
N SER A 539 -11.95 -2.98 -23.12
CA SER A 539 -13.24 -3.59 -23.47
C SER A 539 -13.57 -4.75 -22.53
N THR A 540 -14.81 -4.81 -22.03
CA THR A 540 -15.29 -5.89 -21.16
C THR A 540 -16.63 -6.44 -21.64
N ASN A 541 -16.91 -7.70 -21.33
CA ASN A 541 -18.20 -8.35 -21.61
C ASN A 541 -19.27 -8.05 -20.54
N VAL A 542 -18.88 -7.39 -19.43
CA VAL A 542 -19.79 -6.98 -18.37
C VAL A 542 -20.70 -5.86 -18.86
N ARG A 543 -22.01 -6.06 -18.80
CA ARG A 543 -23.03 -5.09 -19.25
C ARG A 543 -23.53 -4.15 -18.15
N LEU A 544 -23.22 -4.46 -16.90
CA LEU A 544 -23.59 -3.66 -15.74
C LEU A 544 -22.82 -2.33 -15.72
N ASN A 545 -23.54 -1.25 -15.42
CA ASN A 545 -22.95 0.04 -15.11
C ASN A 545 -22.78 0.17 -13.59
N GLY A 546 -21.58 0.56 -13.14
CA GLY A 546 -21.31 0.72 -11.71
C GLY A 546 -19.83 0.57 -11.35
N CYS A 547 -19.58 0.46 -10.05
CA CYS A 547 -18.24 0.36 -9.48
C CYS A 547 -18.07 -0.92 -8.67
N LEU A 548 -17.06 -1.74 -8.98
CA LEU A 548 -16.59 -2.79 -8.07
C LEU A 548 -15.48 -2.22 -7.17
N LEU A 549 -15.69 -2.27 -5.86
CA LEU A 549 -14.70 -1.87 -4.86
C LEU A 549 -14.00 -3.10 -4.27
N GLU A 550 -12.67 -3.03 -4.21
CA GLU A 550 -11.82 -4.06 -3.59
C GLU A 550 -10.84 -3.42 -2.60
N LYS A 551 -10.43 -4.20 -1.58
CA LYS A 551 -9.39 -3.83 -0.63
C LYS A 551 -8.08 -4.52 -0.97
N ILE A 552 -7.42 -4.07 -2.02
CA ILE A 552 -6.12 -4.62 -2.44
C ILE A 552 -4.99 -3.92 -1.66
N PRO A 553 -4.04 -4.66 -1.05
CA PRO A 553 -2.85 -4.08 -0.46
C PRO A 553 -2.08 -3.25 -1.49
N PHE A 554 -1.54 -2.12 -1.03
CA PHE A 554 -0.67 -1.27 -1.84
C PHE A 554 0.52 -2.10 -2.33
N ASN A 555 0.79 -2.06 -3.64
CA ASN A 555 1.91 -2.70 -4.35
C ASN A 555 1.72 -4.14 -4.86
N ASP A 556 0.55 -4.76 -4.65
CA ASP A 556 0.29 -6.12 -5.14
C ASP A 556 -0.76 -6.12 -6.26
N THR A 557 -0.31 -6.08 -7.51
CA THR A 557 -1.18 -6.14 -8.69
C THR A 557 -1.61 -7.58 -9.03
N LYS A 558 -1.12 -8.57 -8.28
CA LYS A 558 -1.38 -10.01 -8.50
C LYS A 558 -1.93 -10.69 -7.24
N VAL A 559 -2.82 -10.02 -6.54
CA VAL A 559 -3.54 -10.65 -5.42
C VAL A 559 -4.52 -11.68 -5.95
N LEU A 560 -4.13 -12.94 -5.81
CA LEU A 560 -4.92 -14.12 -6.18
C LEU A 560 -6.05 -14.41 -5.18
N SER A 561 -5.97 -13.90 -3.93
CA SER A 561 -6.91 -14.24 -2.85
C SER A 561 -7.25 -13.09 -1.91
N VAL A 562 -8.35 -13.21 -1.18
CA VAL A 562 -8.85 -12.19 -0.26
C VAL A 562 -7.95 -12.01 0.97
N GLU A 563 -7.45 -10.79 1.19
CA GLU A 563 -6.69 -10.46 2.40
C GLU A 563 -7.49 -9.65 3.45
N ARG A 564 -8.47 -8.86 2.99
CA ARG A 564 -9.26 -7.94 3.83
C ARG A 564 -10.72 -7.96 3.40
N PHE A 565 -11.62 -7.98 4.39
CA PHE A 565 -13.07 -7.94 4.17
C PHE A 565 -13.66 -6.56 4.42
N PHE A 566 -14.75 -6.24 3.73
CA PHE A 566 -15.66 -5.16 4.10
C PHE A 566 -16.44 -5.55 5.35
N VAL A 567 -16.72 -4.55 6.18
CA VAL A 567 -17.52 -4.68 7.39
C VAL A 567 -18.83 -3.94 7.17
N GLU A 568 -19.91 -4.37 7.80
CA GLU A 568 -21.24 -3.76 7.67
C GLU A 568 -21.23 -2.23 7.82
N GLY A 569 -20.52 -1.71 8.83
CA GLY A 569 -20.40 -0.26 9.04
C GLY A 569 -19.73 0.48 7.88
N GLU A 570 -18.88 -0.16 7.07
CA GLU A 570 -18.32 0.46 5.87
C GLU A 570 -19.34 0.53 4.75
N LEU A 571 -20.14 -0.53 4.56
CA LEU A 571 -21.24 -0.52 3.58
C LEU A 571 -22.23 0.60 3.93
N GLU A 572 -22.56 0.75 5.21
CA GLU A 572 -23.39 1.85 5.68
C GLU A 572 -22.77 3.22 5.38
N ALA A 573 -21.45 3.38 5.59
CA ALA A 573 -20.76 4.63 5.26
C ALA A 573 -20.79 4.97 3.76
N LEU A 574 -20.80 3.95 2.88
CA LEU A 574 -20.84 4.16 1.43
C LEU A 574 -22.16 4.79 0.95
N LYS A 575 -23.27 4.61 1.69
CA LYS A 575 -24.55 5.25 1.38
C LYS A 575 -24.46 6.78 1.33
N ALA A 576 -23.62 7.37 2.19
CA ALA A 576 -23.37 8.81 2.20
C ALA A 576 -22.64 9.33 0.94
N TYR A 577 -22.16 8.44 0.07
CA TYR A 577 -21.56 8.77 -1.23
C TYR A 577 -22.48 8.40 -2.40
N GLY A 578 -23.77 8.11 -2.14
CA GLY A 578 -24.76 7.75 -3.16
C GLY A 578 -24.85 6.25 -3.47
N ALA A 579 -24.18 5.38 -2.71
CA ALA A 579 -24.27 3.94 -2.90
C ALA A 579 -25.53 3.38 -2.19
N GLU A 580 -26.65 3.31 -2.90
CA GLU A 580 -27.92 2.83 -2.32
C GLU A 580 -28.05 1.30 -2.32
N ARG A 581 -27.47 0.64 -3.33
CA ARG A 581 -27.57 -0.81 -3.56
C ARG A 581 -26.20 -1.47 -3.59
N PHE A 582 -26.09 -2.65 -2.97
CA PHE A 582 -24.85 -3.40 -2.86
C PHE A 582 -25.04 -4.83 -3.37
N LEU A 583 -24.38 -5.15 -4.48
CA LEU A 583 -24.24 -6.51 -4.97
C LEU A 583 -22.98 -7.11 -4.34
N ILE A 584 -23.18 -8.01 -3.38
CA ILE A 584 -22.08 -8.61 -2.62
C ILE A 584 -21.89 -10.08 -2.97
N ARG A 585 -20.63 -10.51 -2.90
CA ARG A 585 -20.24 -11.90 -2.69
C ARG A 585 -19.59 -12.03 -1.32
N VAL A 586 -19.61 -13.23 -0.79
CA VAL A 586 -18.91 -13.60 0.44
C VAL A 586 -17.96 -14.72 0.10
N ASP A 587 -16.73 -14.60 0.60
CA ASP A 587 -15.66 -15.56 0.37
C ASP A 587 -14.85 -15.70 1.67
N ASN A 588 -13.96 -16.69 1.72
CA ASN A 588 -13.11 -16.93 2.85
C ASN A 588 -11.66 -16.52 2.61
N LYS A 589 -10.98 -16.19 3.71
CA LYS A 589 -9.52 -16.06 3.72
C LYS A 589 -8.93 -17.46 3.53
N PRO A 590 -7.99 -17.66 2.61
CA PRO A 590 -7.42 -18.97 2.35
C PRO A 590 -6.57 -19.41 3.55
N LEU A 591 -6.82 -20.63 4.02
CA LEU A 591 -6.12 -21.25 5.15
C LEU A 591 -5.70 -22.68 4.78
N ASN A 592 -4.73 -23.21 5.52
CA ASN A 592 -4.35 -24.63 5.47
C ASN A 592 -5.16 -25.51 6.43
N SER A 593 -6.17 -24.92 7.09
CA SER A 593 -7.08 -25.59 8.01
C SER A 593 -8.53 -25.33 7.60
N SER A 594 -9.43 -26.21 8.04
CA SER A 594 -10.85 -26.11 7.71
C SER A 594 -11.50 -24.90 8.36
N ILE A 595 -12.38 -24.23 7.62
CA ILE A 595 -13.01 -22.97 8.01
C ILE A 595 -14.34 -23.21 8.71
N ILE A 596 -15.10 -24.16 8.17
CA ILE A 596 -16.36 -24.64 8.73
C ILE A 596 -16.40 -26.16 8.66
N ARG A 597 -17.27 -26.76 9.48
CA ARG A 597 -17.47 -28.20 9.49
C ARG A 597 -18.94 -28.53 9.35
N LEU A 598 -19.26 -29.40 8.39
CA LEU A 598 -20.58 -29.96 8.21
C LEU A 598 -20.71 -31.24 9.04
N ARG A 599 -21.88 -31.43 9.64
CA ARG A 599 -22.26 -32.63 10.37
C ARG A 599 -23.68 -33.02 10.00
N THR A 600 -23.87 -34.29 9.72
CA THR A 600 -25.19 -34.86 9.41
C THR A 600 -25.86 -35.38 10.69
N THR A 601 -27.18 -35.55 10.64
CA THR A 601 -27.94 -36.23 11.71
C THR A 601 -27.49 -37.67 11.93
N THR A 602 -26.87 -38.30 10.93
CA THR A 602 -26.29 -39.65 11.00
C THR A 602 -24.88 -39.68 11.60
N GLY A 603 -24.29 -38.52 11.92
CA GLY A 603 -22.98 -38.40 12.56
C GLY A 603 -21.79 -38.32 11.60
N ARG A 604 -22.00 -38.33 10.27
CA ARG A 604 -20.94 -38.09 9.28
C ARG A 604 -20.51 -36.63 9.28
N ILE A 605 -19.22 -36.39 9.04
CA ILE A 605 -18.59 -35.08 9.12
C ILE A 605 -17.83 -34.78 7.82
N ALA A 606 -17.91 -33.55 7.34
CA ALA A 606 -17.04 -33.03 6.28
C ALA A 606 -16.43 -31.69 6.70
N ASN A 607 -15.14 -31.51 6.41
CA ASN A 607 -14.41 -30.29 6.66
C ASN A 607 -14.36 -29.46 5.37
N LEU A 608 -14.78 -28.21 5.44
CA LEU A 608 -14.75 -27.32 4.28
C LEU A 608 -13.64 -26.29 4.40
N TYR A 609 -12.94 -26.09 3.29
CA TYR A 609 -11.87 -25.11 3.14
C TYR A 609 -12.35 -23.90 2.31
N GLY A 610 -13.47 -24.05 1.59
CA GLY A 610 -14.08 -23.01 0.78
C GLY A 610 -15.51 -22.70 1.19
N VAL A 611 -15.85 -21.42 1.28
CA VAL A 611 -17.23 -20.95 1.48
C VAL A 611 -17.51 -19.85 0.47
N LEU A 612 -18.53 -20.08 -0.37
CA LEU A 612 -18.98 -19.08 -1.33
C LEU A 612 -20.40 -18.62 -0.94
N GLY A 613 -20.55 -17.36 -0.59
CA GLY A 613 -21.86 -16.74 -0.39
C GLY A 613 -22.22 -15.84 -1.57
N LEU A 614 -23.43 -16.00 -2.11
CA LEU A 614 -23.94 -15.19 -3.22
C LEU A 614 -25.23 -14.49 -2.83
N THR A 615 -25.49 -13.36 -3.49
CA THR A 615 -26.80 -12.71 -3.52
C THR A 615 -27.51 -13.08 -4.81
N ASP A 616 -28.85 -13.15 -4.78
CA ASP A 616 -29.66 -13.52 -5.95
C ASP A 616 -29.40 -12.60 -7.14
N GLU A 617 -29.38 -11.29 -6.87
CA GLU A 617 -29.11 -10.26 -7.89
C GLU A 617 -27.73 -10.45 -8.53
N LEU A 618 -26.67 -10.63 -7.74
CA LEU A 618 -25.32 -10.83 -8.28
C LEU A 618 -25.23 -12.14 -9.08
N ALA A 619 -25.85 -13.21 -8.58
CA ALA A 619 -25.88 -14.50 -9.26
C ALA A 619 -26.61 -14.42 -10.61
N GLY A 620 -27.69 -13.64 -10.69
CA GLY A 620 -28.42 -13.39 -11.94
C GLY A 620 -27.57 -12.66 -12.97
N GLU A 621 -26.91 -11.57 -12.57
CA GLU A 621 -26.10 -10.73 -13.46
C GLU A 621 -24.85 -11.45 -14.00
N LEU A 622 -24.23 -12.31 -13.18
CA LEU A 622 -23.08 -13.12 -13.59
C LEU A 622 -23.48 -14.41 -14.32
N GLY A 623 -24.78 -14.69 -14.46
CA GLY A 623 -25.27 -15.95 -15.03
C GLY A 623 -24.90 -17.18 -14.20
N LEU A 624 -24.68 -17.01 -12.89
CA LEU A 624 -24.35 -18.08 -11.95
C LEU A 624 -25.57 -18.89 -11.51
N THR A 625 -26.77 -18.33 -11.69
CA THR A 625 -28.04 -19.00 -11.37
C THR A 625 -28.19 -20.36 -12.06
N GLN A 626 -27.59 -20.54 -13.25
CA GLN A 626 -27.59 -21.83 -13.96
C GLN A 626 -26.83 -22.95 -13.23
N TYR A 627 -25.92 -22.61 -12.32
CA TYR A 627 -25.14 -23.58 -11.53
C TYR A 627 -25.76 -23.86 -10.16
N LEU A 628 -26.80 -23.12 -9.76
CA LEU A 628 -27.43 -23.18 -8.45
C LEU A 628 -28.79 -23.88 -8.53
N PRO A 629 -29.23 -24.52 -7.44
CA PRO A 629 -30.53 -25.17 -7.41
C PRO A 629 -31.68 -24.15 -7.42
N VAL A 630 -32.79 -24.51 -8.08
CA VAL A 630 -33.98 -23.65 -8.18
C VAL A 630 -34.53 -23.33 -6.79
N GLY A 631 -34.82 -22.05 -6.54
CA GLY A 631 -35.36 -21.58 -5.27
C GLY A 631 -34.34 -21.47 -4.14
N PHE A 632 -33.04 -21.59 -4.42
CA PHE A 632 -31.96 -21.49 -3.42
C PHE A 632 -32.07 -20.25 -2.52
N PHE A 633 -32.26 -19.06 -3.12
CA PHE A 633 -32.29 -17.80 -2.39
C PHE A 633 -33.62 -17.52 -1.65
N THR A 634 -34.66 -18.32 -1.89
CA THR A 634 -36.00 -18.11 -1.29
C THR A 634 -36.17 -18.76 0.08
N LYS A 635 -35.32 -19.75 0.42
CA LYS A 635 -35.38 -20.47 1.69
C LYS A 635 -34.41 -19.86 2.70
N SER A 636 -34.87 -19.70 3.94
CA SER A 636 -34.01 -19.38 5.08
C SER A 636 -33.23 -20.61 5.55
N MET A 637 -32.04 -20.37 6.08
CA MET A 637 -31.04 -21.32 6.52
C MET A 637 -30.76 -22.32 5.42
N ALA A 638 -30.46 -21.83 4.22
CA ALA A 638 -30.27 -22.65 3.03
C ALA A 638 -28.79 -22.92 2.74
N VAL A 639 -28.47 -24.18 2.39
CA VAL A 639 -27.15 -24.57 1.89
C VAL A 639 -27.29 -25.35 0.59
N ALA A 640 -26.37 -25.13 -0.34
CA ALA A 640 -26.24 -25.92 -1.55
C ALA A 640 -24.85 -26.55 -1.56
N LEU A 641 -24.81 -27.87 -1.74
CA LEU A 641 -23.59 -28.69 -1.74
C LEU A 641 -23.35 -29.22 -3.14
N THR A 642 -22.11 -29.54 -3.50
CA THR A 642 -21.87 -30.33 -4.72
C THR A 642 -22.45 -31.73 -4.57
N GLU A 643 -22.75 -32.36 -5.70
CA GLU A 643 -23.23 -33.75 -5.70
C GLU A 643 -22.21 -34.69 -5.05
N SER A 644 -20.92 -34.53 -5.37
CA SER A 644 -19.82 -35.30 -4.78
C SER A 644 -19.74 -35.18 -3.26
N LEU A 645 -19.89 -33.97 -2.71
CA LEU A 645 -19.89 -33.73 -1.26
C LEU A 645 -21.13 -34.34 -0.60
N ALA A 646 -22.30 -34.17 -1.21
CA ALA A 646 -23.54 -34.72 -0.68
C ALA A 646 -23.56 -36.25 -0.66
N GLN A 647 -23.01 -36.91 -1.68
CA GLN A 647 -22.85 -38.36 -1.72
C GLN A 647 -21.90 -38.85 -0.60
N THR A 648 -20.79 -38.14 -0.39
CA THR A 648 -19.84 -38.42 0.71
C THR A 648 -20.53 -38.33 2.07
N LEU A 649 -21.34 -37.29 2.27
CA LEU A 649 -22.11 -37.07 3.49
C LEU A 649 -23.37 -37.95 3.58
N GLY A 650 -23.83 -38.56 2.49
CA GLY A 650 -25.04 -39.37 2.44
C GLY A 650 -26.33 -38.58 2.66
N VAL A 651 -26.38 -37.32 2.21
CA VAL A 651 -27.52 -36.40 2.40
C VAL A 651 -28.29 -36.15 1.10
N ARG A 652 -29.60 -35.96 1.20
CA ARG A 652 -30.52 -35.69 0.10
C ARG A 652 -31.12 -34.30 0.22
N THR A 653 -31.64 -33.78 -0.90
CA THR A 653 -32.36 -32.51 -0.91
C THR A 653 -33.53 -32.53 0.07
N GLY A 654 -33.60 -31.54 0.95
CA GLY A 654 -34.57 -31.45 2.05
C GLY A 654 -34.00 -31.86 3.41
N ASP A 655 -32.87 -32.56 3.45
CA ASP A 655 -32.24 -32.95 4.73
C ASP A 655 -31.64 -31.75 5.47
N THR A 656 -31.60 -31.84 6.79
CA THR A 656 -30.94 -30.85 7.64
C THR A 656 -29.48 -31.22 7.89
N VAL A 657 -28.59 -30.27 7.64
CA VAL A 657 -27.14 -30.35 7.88
C VAL A 657 -26.76 -29.36 8.97
N GLN A 658 -26.07 -29.84 10.00
CA GLN A 658 -25.50 -29.00 11.04
C GLN A 658 -24.19 -28.39 10.57
N ILE A 659 -24.04 -27.08 10.70
CA ILE A 659 -22.81 -26.37 10.34
C ILE A 659 -22.20 -25.80 11.60
N SER A 660 -20.99 -26.24 11.91
CA SER A 660 -20.21 -25.78 13.05
C SER A 660 -19.25 -24.67 12.62
N ARG A 661 -19.27 -23.56 13.36
CA ARG A 661 -18.20 -22.55 13.33
C ARG A 661 -16.94 -23.13 13.97
N LEU A 662 -15.79 -22.88 13.34
CA LEU A 662 -14.49 -23.25 13.87
C LEU A 662 -13.70 -22.00 14.27
N SER A 663 -13.10 -22.03 15.45
CA SER A 663 -12.12 -21.03 15.89
C SER A 663 -10.87 -21.77 16.38
N GLY A 664 -9.73 -21.55 15.71
CA GLY A 664 -8.50 -22.32 15.99
C GLY A 664 -8.65 -23.84 15.83
N GLY A 665 -9.58 -24.29 14.97
CA GLY A 665 -9.91 -25.71 14.78
C GLY A 665 -10.89 -26.31 15.81
N VAL A 666 -11.32 -25.54 16.80
CA VAL A 666 -12.31 -25.95 17.82
C VAL A 666 -13.71 -25.49 17.41
N GLU A 667 -14.70 -26.38 17.56
CA GLU A 667 -16.11 -26.05 17.31
C GLU A 667 -16.66 -25.16 18.42
N THR A 668 -17.24 -24.01 18.05
CA THR A 668 -17.79 -23.05 19.02
C THR A 668 -19.32 -22.99 18.99
N TYR A 669 -19.91 -22.75 17.82
CA TYR A 669 -21.35 -22.63 17.62
C TYR A 669 -21.83 -23.52 16.48
N ARG A 670 -23.11 -23.89 16.49
CA ARG A 670 -23.74 -24.74 15.47
C ARG A 670 -25.10 -24.21 15.04
N TRP A 671 -25.37 -24.31 13.75
CA TRP A 671 -26.68 -23.97 13.17
C TRP A 671 -27.18 -25.09 12.26
N ASN A 672 -28.51 -25.18 12.13
CA ASN A 672 -29.17 -26.15 11.27
C ASN A 672 -29.51 -25.49 9.94
N PHE A 673 -28.91 -25.98 8.86
CA PHE A 673 -29.20 -25.55 7.50
C PHE A 673 -29.95 -26.65 6.75
N THR A 674 -30.87 -26.27 5.87
CA THR A 674 -31.59 -27.17 4.98
C THR A 674 -30.86 -27.27 3.64
N LEU A 675 -30.55 -28.49 3.22
CA LEU A 675 -29.97 -28.75 1.90
C LEU A 675 -31.02 -28.52 0.82
N VAL A 676 -30.93 -27.43 0.06
CA VAL A 676 -31.95 -27.07 -0.94
C VAL A 676 -31.76 -27.86 -2.23
N GLY A 677 -30.51 -28.10 -2.63
CA GLY A 677 -30.18 -28.79 -3.86
C GLY A 677 -28.68 -28.90 -4.08
N TYR A 678 -28.31 -29.38 -5.27
CA TYR A 678 -26.92 -29.58 -5.65
C TYR A 678 -26.39 -28.44 -6.51
N VAL A 679 -25.14 -28.03 -6.24
CA VAL A 679 -24.40 -27.04 -7.03
C VAL A 679 -23.65 -27.78 -8.14
N ASN A 680 -23.73 -27.26 -9.37
CA ASN A 680 -22.92 -27.77 -10.47
C ASN A 680 -21.45 -27.39 -10.25
N GLU A 681 -20.55 -28.38 -10.27
CA GLU A 681 -19.12 -28.21 -9.99
C GLU A 681 -18.42 -27.25 -10.97
N ALA A 682 -18.96 -27.04 -12.17
CA ALA A 682 -18.48 -26.06 -13.15
C ALA A 682 -18.52 -24.60 -12.64
N ILE A 683 -19.23 -24.32 -11.54
CA ILE A 683 -19.17 -23.01 -10.87
C ILE A 683 -17.74 -22.63 -10.45
N LEU A 684 -16.88 -23.62 -10.17
CA LEU A 684 -15.47 -23.37 -9.79
C LEU A 684 -14.64 -22.79 -10.95
N GLU A 685 -15.07 -23.01 -12.20
CA GLU A 685 -14.44 -22.44 -13.40
C GLU A 685 -15.03 -21.08 -13.79
N ALA A 686 -16.14 -20.68 -13.17
CA ALA A 686 -16.80 -19.42 -13.46
C ALA A 686 -15.93 -18.22 -13.04
N ARG A 687 -16.10 -17.10 -13.75
CA ARG A 687 -15.37 -15.85 -13.51
C ARG A 687 -16.29 -14.81 -12.89
N ASP A 688 -15.71 -14.02 -12.00
CA ASP A 688 -16.33 -12.86 -11.39
C ASP A 688 -16.25 -11.61 -12.31
N ILE A 689 -16.87 -10.51 -11.90
CA ILE A 689 -16.97 -9.23 -12.63
C ILE A 689 -15.59 -8.69 -13.04
N ASN A 690 -14.57 -8.87 -12.19
CA ASN A 690 -13.18 -8.46 -12.45
C ASN A 690 -12.38 -9.46 -13.31
N GLY A 691 -13.01 -10.53 -13.80
CA GLY A 691 -12.39 -11.60 -14.57
C GLY A 691 -11.61 -12.65 -13.76
N LYS A 692 -11.53 -12.52 -12.43
CA LYS A 692 -10.89 -13.52 -11.55
C LYS A 692 -11.79 -14.76 -11.37
N PRO A 693 -11.25 -15.96 -11.12
CA PRO A 693 -12.06 -17.12 -10.76
C PRO A 693 -12.91 -16.84 -9.52
N ILE A 694 -14.15 -17.34 -9.50
CA ILE A 694 -15.04 -17.20 -8.34
C ILE A 694 -14.79 -18.26 -7.26
N ALA A 695 -14.06 -19.33 -7.61
CA ALA A 695 -13.71 -20.39 -6.69
C ALA A 695 -12.91 -19.86 -5.48
N PRO A 696 -13.32 -20.20 -4.25
CA PRO A 696 -12.51 -19.95 -3.06
C PRO A 696 -11.15 -20.64 -3.14
N TYR A 697 -10.14 -20.08 -2.46
CA TYR A 697 -8.80 -20.64 -2.40
C TYR A 697 -8.49 -21.22 -1.01
N LYS A 698 -7.57 -22.18 -0.97
CA LYS A 698 -6.93 -22.72 0.24
C LYS A 698 -5.41 -22.60 0.13
N ILE A 699 -4.74 -22.69 1.28
CA ILE A 699 -3.27 -22.74 1.34
C ILE A 699 -2.86 -24.19 1.56
N THR A 700 -1.97 -24.73 0.73
CA THR A 700 -1.44 -26.08 0.91
C THR A 700 -0.43 -26.13 2.07
N SER A 701 -0.07 -27.33 2.53
CA SER A 701 0.99 -27.51 3.54
C SER A 701 2.34 -26.93 3.10
N GLU A 702 2.56 -26.78 1.79
CA GLU A 702 3.77 -26.19 1.18
C GLU A 702 3.69 -24.65 1.09
N GLY A 703 2.55 -24.05 1.42
CA GLY A 703 2.33 -22.60 1.36
C GLY A 703 1.82 -22.08 0.02
N ASN A 704 1.43 -22.95 -0.92
CA ASN A 704 0.91 -22.56 -2.23
C ASN A 704 -0.59 -22.29 -2.18
N TYR A 705 -1.07 -21.34 -2.98
CA TYR A 705 -2.50 -21.05 -3.15
C TYR A 705 -3.10 -21.97 -4.20
N GLU A 706 -4.14 -22.71 -3.83
CA GLU A 706 -4.87 -23.61 -4.74
C GLU A 706 -6.38 -23.39 -4.61
N PRO A 707 -7.16 -23.47 -5.71
CA PRO A 707 -8.61 -23.45 -5.62
C PRO A 707 -9.12 -24.68 -4.87
N VAL A 708 -10.24 -24.54 -4.18
CA VAL A 708 -10.87 -25.66 -3.46
C VAL A 708 -11.45 -26.70 -4.41
N ASN A 709 -11.41 -27.96 -3.98
CA ASN A 709 -12.02 -29.06 -4.73
C ASN A 709 -13.54 -29.11 -4.52
N ALA A 710 -14.26 -29.81 -5.39
CA ALA A 710 -15.72 -29.98 -5.31
C ALA A 710 -16.21 -30.54 -3.96
N THR A 711 -15.41 -31.38 -3.28
CA THR A 711 -15.75 -31.96 -1.97
C THR A 711 -15.41 -31.07 -0.77
N GLU A 712 -14.82 -29.90 -1.00
CA GLU A 712 -14.26 -29.04 0.06
C GLU A 712 -14.94 -27.67 0.15
N PHE A 713 -16.01 -27.44 -0.63
CA PHE A 713 -16.74 -26.16 -0.65
C PHE A 713 -18.26 -26.32 -0.56
N ALA A 714 -18.92 -25.26 -0.14
CA ALA A 714 -20.38 -25.14 -0.14
C ALA A 714 -20.82 -23.72 -0.51
N VAL A 715 -22.03 -23.61 -1.06
CA VAL A 715 -22.64 -22.33 -1.44
C VAL A 715 -23.75 -21.96 -0.46
N PHE A 716 -23.78 -20.67 -0.10
CA PHE A 716 -24.73 -20.09 0.87
C PHE A 716 -25.38 -18.81 0.33
N ASN A 717 -26.47 -18.39 0.96
CA ASN A 717 -26.95 -17.03 0.85
C ASN A 717 -25.99 -16.09 1.60
N ALA A 718 -25.43 -15.09 0.91
CA ALA A 718 -24.40 -14.21 1.44
C ALA A 718 -24.82 -13.47 2.73
N TRP A 719 -26.00 -12.84 2.75
CA TRP A 719 -26.44 -12.06 3.90
C TRP A 719 -26.70 -12.93 5.12
N GLU A 720 -27.28 -14.12 4.90
CA GLU A 720 -27.63 -15.05 5.96
C GLU A 720 -26.42 -15.55 6.76
N ILE A 721 -25.33 -15.93 6.07
CA ILE A 721 -24.12 -16.43 6.75
C ILE A 721 -23.34 -15.33 7.47
N LEU A 722 -23.53 -14.07 7.09
CA LEU A 722 -22.94 -12.92 7.78
C LEU A 722 -23.78 -12.51 9.00
N SER A 723 -25.10 -12.69 8.97
CA SER A 723 -26.02 -12.25 10.02
C SER A 723 -26.29 -13.28 11.13
N LEU A 724 -25.54 -14.39 11.18
CA LEU A 724 -25.73 -15.41 12.21
C LEU A 724 -25.37 -14.87 13.60
N THR A 725 -26.26 -15.08 14.57
CA THR A 725 -26.09 -14.59 15.95
C THR A 725 -25.69 -15.69 16.93
N SER A 726 -24.97 -15.30 17.98
CA SER A 726 -24.73 -16.11 19.18
C SER A 726 -26.01 -16.21 20.03
N PRO A 727 -26.07 -17.12 21.03
CA PRO A 727 -27.16 -17.18 22.00
C PRO A 727 -27.35 -15.86 22.79
N ASP A 728 -26.28 -15.09 22.93
CA ASP A 728 -26.27 -13.78 23.62
C ASP A 728 -26.75 -12.63 22.70
N GLY A 729 -27.10 -12.93 21.44
CA GLY A 729 -27.62 -11.97 20.47
C GLY A 729 -26.54 -11.19 19.70
N GLU A 730 -25.26 -11.54 19.84
CA GLU A 730 -24.18 -10.90 19.07
C GLU A 730 -24.09 -11.50 17.66
N ILE A 731 -24.02 -10.66 16.62
CA ILE A 731 -23.76 -11.12 15.25
C ILE A 731 -22.31 -11.60 15.19
N ILE A 732 -22.15 -12.91 15.00
CA ILE A 732 -20.84 -13.56 14.87
C ILE A 732 -20.57 -13.99 13.43
N GLY A 733 -21.60 -14.31 12.66
CA GLY A 733 -21.48 -14.90 11.33
C GLY A 733 -21.01 -16.36 11.37
N LEU A 734 -20.77 -16.96 10.22
CA LEU A 734 -20.41 -18.37 10.11
C LEU A 734 -18.96 -18.68 10.52
N SER A 735 -18.03 -17.75 10.30
CA SER A 735 -16.62 -17.81 10.72
C SER A 735 -15.99 -16.41 10.67
N ASP A 736 -14.97 -16.15 11.50
CA ASP A 736 -14.16 -14.91 11.43
C ASP A 736 -13.32 -14.81 10.15
N MET A 737 -13.16 -15.94 9.45
CA MET A 737 -12.39 -16.05 8.21
C MET A 737 -13.27 -15.87 6.97
N ILE A 738 -14.57 -15.64 7.13
CA ILE A 738 -15.54 -15.45 6.04
C ILE A 738 -16.00 -13.99 6.06
N GLY A 739 -16.05 -13.35 4.90
CA GLY A 739 -16.51 -11.97 4.80
C GLY A 739 -16.68 -11.51 3.37
N ILE A 740 -16.93 -10.21 3.20
CA ILE A 740 -17.19 -9.61 1.89
C ILE A 740 -15.85 -9.14 1.29
N PRO A 741 -15.27 -9.81 0.28
CA PRO A 741 -13.99 -9.38 -0.31
C PRO A 741 -14.11 -8.14 -1.20
N SER A 742 -15.25 -8.01 -1.86
CA SER A 742 -15.51 -7.01 -2.89
C SER A 742 -17.00 -6.69 -2.93
N VAL A 743 -17.31 -5.45 -3.29
CA VAL A 743 -18.69 -4.94 -3.31
C VAL A 743 -18.90 -4.28 -4.66
N PHE A 744 -19.91 -4.71 -5.41
CA PHE A 744 -20.32 -4.02 -6.63
C PHE A 744 -21.48 -3.07 -6.32
N ILE A 745 -21.36 -1.84 -6.81
CA ILE A 745 -22.28 -0.73 -6.54
C ILE A 745 -22.82 -0.27 -7.90
N PRO A 746 -24.05 -0.65 -8.25
CA PRO A 746 -24.69 -0.20 -9.49
C PRO A 746 -24.88 1.32 -9.48
N MET A 747 -24.46 1.97 -10.56
CA MET A 747 -24.63 3.42 -10.77
C MET A 747 -24.74 3.71 -12.26
N ASP A 748 -25.81 4.39 -12.66
CA ASP A 748 -26.13 4.63 -14.08
C ASP A 748 -25.60 5.98 -14.61
N ASP A 749 -25.27 6.93 -13.74
CA ASP A 749 -24.69 8.22 -14.13
C ASP A 749 -23.15 8.14 -14.19
N GLU A 750 -22.58 8.35 -15.39
CA GLU A 750 -21.14 8.31 -15.64
C GLU A 750 -20.35 9.31 -14.79
N ASN A 751 -20.88 10.54 -14.62
CA ASN A 751 -20.16 11.59 -13.91
C ASN A 751 -20.13 11.30 -12.41
N ALA A 752 -21.29 10.94 -11.84
CA ALA A 752 -21.39 10.53 -10.44
C ALA A 752 -20.53 9.28 -10.16
N LEU A 753 -20.55 8.30 -11.06
CA LEU A 753 -19.74 7.08 -10.95
C LEU A 753 -18.24 7.38 -10.97
N ARG A 754 -17.78 8.29 -11.84
CA ARG A 754 -16.38 8.70 -11.90
C ARG A 754 -15.96 9.48 -10.66
N GLU A 755 -16.80 10.38 -10.16
CA GLU A 755 -16.55 11.12 -8.94
C GLU A 755 -16.48 10.18 -7.73
N PHE A 756 -17.45 9.28 -7.62
CA PHE A 756 -17.48 8.22 -6.61
C PHE A 756 -16.19 7.40 -6.63
N ALA A 757 -15.78 6.90 -7.80
CA ALA A 757 -14.57 6.09 -7.93
C ALA A 757 -13.28 6.85 -7.56
N ASN A 758 -13.16 8.13 -7.94
CA ASN A 758 -12.04 8.98 -7.53
C ASN A 758 -11.99 9.15 -6.00
N ARG A 759 -13.14 9.39 -5.36
CA ARG A 759 -13.26 9.48 -3.90
C ARG A 759 -12.88 8.18 -3.22
N MET A 760 -13.34 7.05 -3.76
CA MET A 760 -12.99 5.73 -3.24
C MET A 760 -11.48 5.44 -3.35
N ALA A 761 -10.82 5.89 -4.41
CA ALA A 761 -9.36 5.80 -4.53
C ALA A 761 -8.62 6.62 -3.45
N PHE A 762 -9.13 7.78 -3.04
CA PHE A 762 -8.58 8.54 -1.90
C PHE A 762 -8.73 7.80 -0.57
N ARG A 763 -9.77 6.98 -0.44
CA ARG A 763 -9.98 6.08 0.70
C ARG A 763 -9.23 4.74 0.58
N GLU A 764 -8.29 4.65 -0.36
CA GLU A 764 -7.47 3.46 -0.67
C GLU A 764 -8.27 2.23 -1.12
N TYR A 765 -9.47 2.42 -1.65
CA TYR A 765 -10.15 1.36 -2.36
C TYR A 765 -9.61 1.26 -3.79
N TYR A 766 -9.57 0.03 -4.30
CA TYR A 766 -9.33 -0.22 -5.71
C TYR A 766 -10.70 -0.24 -6.40
N ALA A 767 -10.96 0.76 -7.25
CA ALA A 767 -12.25 0.97 -7.89
C ALA A 767 -12.19 0.55 -9.37
N TRP A 768 -12.92 -0.51 -9.72
CA TRP A 768 -13.15 -0.89 -11.11
C TRP A 768 -14.46 -0.26 -11.58
N VAL A 769 -14.36 0.65 -12.54
CA VAL A 769 -15.48 1.39 -13.10
C VAL A 769 -15.92 0.70 -14.39
N PHE A 770 -17.14 0.18 -14.38
CA PHE A 770 -17.79 -0.43 -15.53
C PHE A 770 -18.83 0.53 -16.09
N PHE A 771 -18.70 0.89 -17.36
CA PHE A 771 -19.66 1.76 -18.03
C PHE A 771 -19.74 1.45 -19.52
N ASN A 772 -20.93 1.13 -20.03
CA ASN A 772 -21.17 0.84 -21.45
C ASN A 772 -20.19 -0.17 -22.07
N GLY A 773 -19.92 -1.29 -21.37
CA GLY A 773 -19.01 -2.34 -21.85
C GLY A 773 -17.52 -1.95 -21.85
N ARG A 774 -17.16 -0.86 -21.15
CA ARG A 774 -15.77 -0.45 -20.90
C ARG A 774 -15.46 -0.57 -19.43
N VAL A 775 -14.23 -0.95 -19.12
CA VAL A 775 -13.71 -1.02 -17.75
C VAL A 775 -12.50 -0.11 -17.58
N SER A 776 -12.54 0.74 -16.57
CA SER A 776 -11.40 1.55 -16.13
C SER A 776 -11.05 1.21 -14.69
N ARG A 777 -9.76 1.17 -14.35
CA ARG A 777 -9.30 0.92 -12.99
C ARG A 777 -8.80 2.22 -12.38
N ILE A 778 -9.35 2.60 -11.24
CA ILE A 778 -9.01 3.83 -10.52
C ILE A 778 -8.54 3.45 -9.13
N TYR A 779 -7.29 3.76 -8.80
CA TYR A 779 -6.70 3.39 -7.52
C TYR A 779 -5.52 4.30 -7.17
N MET A 780 -5.02 4.17 -5.93
CA MET A 780 -3.83 4.90 -5.49
C MET A 780 -2.56 4.22 -5.99
N GLY A 781 -1.75 4.90 -6.79
CA GLY A 781 -0.52 4.34 -7.35
C GLY A 781 0.59 5.37 -7.55
N GLU A 782 1.76 4.93 -8.01
CA GLU A 782 2.88 5.83 -8.28
C GLU A 782 2.70 6.59 -9.60
N LYS A 783 2.87 7.90 -9.57
CA LYS A 783 2.95 8.79 -10.74
C LYS A 783 4.29 9.51 -10.75
N TRP A 784 4.80 9.78 -11.95
CA TRP A 784 5.98 10.61 -12.14
C TRP A 784 5.61 12.09 -12.06
N GLU A 785 6.24 12.80 -11.13
CA GLU A 785 6.19 14.26 -11.04
C GLU A 785 7.55 14.81 -11.45
N ILE A 786 7.56 15.66 -12.48
CA ILE A 786 8.75 16.36 -12.97
C ILE A 786 8.56 17.85 -12.71
N LYS A 787 9.39 18.43 -11.82
CA LYS A 787 9.50 19.88 -11.61
C LYS A 787 10.93 20.34 -11.93
N GLY A 788 11.10 21.59 -12.36
CA GLY A 788 12.44 22.14 -12.59
C GLY A 788 13.06 21.85 -13.96
N PHE A 789 12.32 21.24 -14.90
CA PHE A 789 12.88 20.85 -16.20
C PHE A 789 13.19 22.04 -17.10
N ILE A 790 12.31 23.05 -17.12
CA ILE A 790 12.51 24.27 -17.90
C ILE A 790 13.69 25.06 -17.34
N GLU A 791 13.81 25.11 -16.01
CA GLU A 791 14.87 25.76 -15.25
C GLU A 791 16.24 25.13 -15.51
N LEU A 792 16.30 23.85 -15.89
CA LEU A 792 17.53 23.16 -16.27
C LEU A 792 17.99 23.49 -17.71
N LEU A 793 17.06 23.72 -18.64
CA LEU A 793 17.39 23.89 -20.06
C LEU A 793 18.29 25.10 -20.32
N VAL A 794 18.04 26.22 -19.61
CA VAL A 794 18.80 27.46 -19.79
C VAL A 794 20.25 27.29 -19.35
N PRO A 795 20.56 26.83 -18.11
CA PRO A 795 21.93 26.53 -17.69
C PRO A 795 22.60 25.46 -18.53
N ALA A 796 21.88 24.40 -18.93
CA ALA A 796 22.44 23.33 -19.78
C ALA A 796 22.92 23.87 -21.13
N THR A 797 22.11 24.72 -21.75
CA THR A 797 22.46 25.36 -23.03
C THR A 797 23.64 26.31 -22.87
N LEU A 798 23.66 27.12 -21.82
CA LEU A 798 24.77 28.03 -21.53
C LEU A 798 26.09 27.29 -21.29
N VAL A 799 26.07 26.21 -20.50
CA VAL A 799 27.26 25.38 -20.24
C VAL A 799 27.72 24.67 -21.50
N PHE A 800 26.80 24.11 -22.29
CA PHE A 800 27.12 23.52 -23.59
C PHE A 800 27.82 24.52 -24.52
N LEU A 801 27.24 25.72 -24.71
CA LEU A 801 27.81 26.76 -25.56
C LEU A 801 29.19 27.23 -25.05
N ASN A 802 29.36 27.34 -23.73
CA ASN A 802 30.64 27.72 -23.12
C ASN A 802 31.71 26.66 -23.40
N VAL A 803 31.44 25.38 -23.08
CA VAL A 803 32.40 24.28 -23.33
C VAL A 803 32.69 24.14 -24.82
N PHE A 804 31.68 24.29 -25.69
CA PHE A 804 31.84 24.27 -27.14
C PHE A 804 32.81 25.37 -27.61
N MET A 805 32.62 26.61 -27.15
CA MET A 805 33.49 27.73 -27.49
C MET A 805 34.93 27.48 -27.04
N VAL A 806 35.11 26.93 -25.84
CA VAL A 806 36.44 26.57 -25.33
C VAL A 806 37.12 25.50 -26.19
N MET A 807 36.37 24.49 -26.64
CA MET A 807 36.88 23.42 -27.50
C MET A 807 37.26 23.91 -28.90
N VAL A 808 36.46 24.82 -29.47
CA VAL A 808 36.79 25.46 -30.76
C VAL A 808 38.10 26.25 -30.65
N ASN A 809 38.26 27.04 -29.58
CA ASN A 809 39.50 27.80 -29.35
C ASN A 809 40.73 26.89 -29.19
N LEU A 810 40.56 25.70 -28.60
CA LEU A 810 41.63 24.72 -28.41
C LEU A 810 42.24 24.22 -29.73
N ILE A 811 41.44 24.11 -30.79
CA ILE A 811 41.89 23.67 -32.13
C ILE A 811 42.83 24.69 -32.74
N TYR A 812 42.42 25.97 -32.72
CA TYR A 812 43.20 27.04 -33.37
C TYR A 812 44.57 27.20 -32.72
N GLU A 813 44.63 27.11 -31.39
CA GLU A 813 45.88 27.21 -30.65
C GLU A 813 46.78 25.98 -30.83
N ARG A 814 46.20 24.79 -31.04
CA ARG A 814 46.94 23.51 -31.16
C ARG A 814 47.14 23.06 -32.59
N ARG A 815 46.88 23.92 -33.58
CA ARG A 815 47.01 23.59 -35.00
C ARG A 815 48.40 23.02 -35.34
N ARG A 816 49.47 23.62 -34.82
CA ARG A 816 50.85 23.16 -35.05
C ARG A 816 51.12 21.79 -34.43
N GLU A 817 50.59 21.51 -33.25
CA GLU A 817 50.73 20.21 -32.57
C GLU A 817 50.02 19.09 -33.36
N MET A 818 48.81 19.37 -33.87
CA MET A 818 48.03 18.40 -34.64
C MET A 818 48.70 18.02 -35.96
N VAL A 819 49.26 19.01 -36.67
CA VAL A 819 50.03 18.78 -37.90
C VAL A 819 51.28 17.94 -37.62
N LEU A 820 51.96 18.19 -36.49
CA LEU A 820 53.13 17.41 -36.09
C LEU A 820 52.76 15.95 -35.75
N LEU A 821 51.67 15.73 -35.01
CA LEU A 821 51.16 14.38 -34.73
C LEU A 821 50.78 13.62 -36.01
N ALA A 822 50.16 14.29 -36.97
CA ALA A 822 49.86 13.70 -38.28
C ALA A 822 51.13 13.38 -39.09
N ALA A 823 52.14 14.25 -39.04
CA ALA A 823 53.43 14.01 -39.69
C ALA A 823 54.20 12.83 -39.07
N LEU A 824 54.02 12.57 -37.78
CA LEU A 824 54.53 11.38 -37.08
C LEU A 824 53.71 10.10 -37.38
N GLY A 825 52.69 10.18 -38.23
CA GLY A 825 51.90 9.03 -38.65
C GLY A 825 50.69 8.71 -37.77
N LEU A 826 50.26 9.60 -36.86
CA LEU A 826 48.97 9.39 -36.19
C LEU A 826 47.81 9.52 -37.19
N ASN A 827 46.93 8.51 -37.17
CA ASN A 827 45.66 8.56 -37.87
C ASN A 827 44.84 9.79 -37.42
N PRO A 828 44.29 10.61 -38.34
CA PRO A 828 43.39 11.72 -38.00
C PRO A 828 42.25 11.35 -37.05
N ALA A 829 41.75 10.11 -37.13
CA ALA A 829 40.76 9.60 -36.19
C ALA A 829 41.30 9.52 -34.74
N HIS A 830 42.56 9.09 -34.56
CA HIS A 830 43.20 9.06 -33.24
C HIS A 830 43.41 10.47 -32.69
N ILE A 831 43.72 11.45 -33.56
CA ILE A 831 43.83 12.87 -33.17
C ILE A 831 42.46 13.36 -32.67
N ALA A 832 41.37 13.11 -33.39
CA ALA A 832 40.01 13.43 -32.91
C ALA A 832 39.66 12.73 -31.60
N SER A 833 40.03 11.45 -31.44
CA SER A 833 39.82 10.70 -30.20
C SER A 833 40.53 11.31 -28.99
N VAL A 834 41.67 12.00 -29.16
CA VAL A 834 42.33 12.73 -28.07
C VAL A 834 41.44 13.87 -27.55
N PHE A 835 40.81 14.65 -28.44
CA PHE A 835 39.87 15.71 -28.04
C PHE A 835 38.62 15.16 -27.34
N LEU A 836 38.10 14.04 -27.84
CA LEU A 836 36.99 13.33 -27.18
C LEU A 836 37.40 12.83 -25.80
N ALA A 837 38.59 12.26 -25.65
CA ALA A 837 39.11 11.81 -24.36
C ALA A 837 39.32 12.97 -23.37
N GLU A 838 39.82 14.12 -23.81
CA GLU A 838 39.91 15.34 -22.99
C GLU A 838 38.54 15.72 -22.41
N SER A 839 37.51 15.68 -23.26
CA SER A 839 36.13 16.03 -22.90
C SER A 839 35.52 15.01 -21.95
N ILE A 840 35.73 13.72 -22.18
CA ILE A 840 35.29 12.65 -21.26
C ILE A 840 35.95 12.84 -19.88
N VAL A 841 37.24 13.15 -19.81
CA VAL A 841 37.94 13.40 -18.54
C VAL A 841 37.35 14.61 -17.81
N MET A 842 37.09 15.71 -18.51
CA MET A 842 36.47 16.91 -17.93
C MET A 842 35.03 16.64 -17.47
N GLY A 843 34.23 15.91 -18.25
CA GLY A 843 32.87 15.49 -17.88
C GLY A 843 32.84 14.54 -16.69
N LEU A 844 33.78 13.60 -16.60
CA LEU A 844 33.86 12.67 -15.48
C LEU A 844 34.18 13.39 -14.16
N ILE A 845 35.17 14.30 -14.18
CA ILE A 845 35.57 15.07 -12.99
C ILE A 845 34.51 16.11 -12.63
N GLY A 846 34.05 16.89 -13.61
CA GLY A 846 33.00 17.88 -13.43
C GLY A 846 31.70 17.26 -12.93
N GLY A 847 31.28 16.14 -13.52
CA GLY A 847 30.07 15.43 -13.12
C GLY A 847 30.14 14.87 -11.70
N GLY A 848 31.26 14.27 -11.29
CA GLY A 848 31.42 13.77 -9.92
C GLY A 848 31.48 14.89 -8.87
N ILE A 849 32.22 15.97 -9.13
CA ILE A 849 32.26 17.15 -8.24
C ILE A 849 30.88 17.80 -8.16
N GLY A 850 30.21 17.97 -9.30
CA GLY A 850 28.89 18.58 -9.38
C GLY A 850 27.83 17.79 -8.64
N TYR A 851 27.85 16.45 -8.76
CA TYR A 851 26.93 15.59 -8.03
C TYR A 851 27.15 15.67 -6.51
N TYR A 852 28.41 15.62 -6.06
CA TYR A 852 28.76 15.80 -4.65
C TYR A 852 28.31 17.17 -4.11
N ALA A 853 28.58 18.25 -4.85
CA ALA A 853 28.14 19.60 -4.50
C ALA A 853 26.61 19.71 -4.49
N GLY A 854 25.95 19.02 -5.41
CA GLY A 854 24.50 18.89 -5.50
C GLY A 854 23.84 18.30 -4.26
N LEU A 855 24.37 17.17 -3.78
CA LEU A 855 23.94 16.60 -2.51
C LEU A 855 24.16 17.59 -1.35
N GLY A 856 25.30 18.29 -1.36
CA GLY A 856 25.62 19.34 -0.38
C GLY A 856 24.67 20.54 -0.42
N ALA A 857 24.12 20.88 -1.58
CA ALA A 857 23.22 22.03 -1.74
C ALA A 857 21.94 21.87 -0.93
N TYR A 858 21.39 20.66 -0.79
CA TYR A 858 20.23 20.39 0.07
C TYR A 858 20.48 20.80 1.54
N ARG A 859 21.72 20.64 2.03
CA ARG A 859 22.12 21.11 3.37
C ARG A 859 22.13 22.61 3.51
N ILE A 860 22.67 23.28 2.50
CA ILE A 860 22.74 24.74 2.47
C ILE A 860 21.31 25.30 2.40
N MET A 861 20.44 24.70 1.60
CA MET A 861 19.03 25.10 1.49
C MET A 861 18.29 24.90 2.82
N ASN A 862 18.48 23.78 3.51
CA ASN A 862 17.93 23.60 4.86
C ASN A 862 18.46 24.64 5.86
N PHE A 863 19.76 24.99 5.78
CA PHE A 863 20.38 25.98 6.66
C PHE A 863 19.83 27.40 6.46
N LEU A 864 19.43 27.74 5.23
CA LEU A 864 18.80 29.04 4.91
C LEU A 864 17.37 29.18 5.47
N GLY A 865 16.84 28.16 6.13
CA GLY A 865 15.52 28.19 6.78
C GLY A 865 14.37 28.36 5.77
N PRO A 866 13.31 29.11 6.11
CA PRO A 866 12.14 29.27 5.24
C PRO A 866 12.46 29.80 3.84
N ALA A 867 13.48 30.66 3.71
CA ALA A 867 13.92 31.19 2.42
C ALA A 867 14.58 30.13 1.51
N GLY A 868 15.08 29.03 2.10
CA GLY A 868 15.68 27.91 1.39
C GLY A 868 14.72 26.74 1.12
N GLN A 869 13.49 26.78 1.63
CA GLN A 869 12.45 25.76 1.38
C GLN A 869 11.75 25.99 0.05
N ILE A 870 12.51 25.84 -1.03
CA ILE A 870 12.02 25.85 -2.40
C ILE A 870 11.22 24.54 -2.62
N GLY A 871 10.16 24.58 -3.42
CA GLY A 871 9.26 23.45 -3.76
C GLY A 871 9.89 22.30 -4.57
N VAL A 872 11.17 22.00 -4.36
CA VAL A 872 11.93 20.93 -5.01
C VAL A 872 12.01 19.73 -4.08
N ARG A 873 11.89 18.52 -4.64
CA ARG A 873 12.05 17.26 -3.88
C ARG A 873 13.50 16.79 -3.93
N GLU A 874 13.98 16.27 -2.79
CA GLU A 874 15.30 15.68 -2.68
C GLU A 874 15.43 14.38 -3.50
N LYS A 875 16.51 14.25 -4.28
CA LYS A 875 16.85 13.02 -5.00
C LYS A 875 17.68 12.09 -4.12
N LEU A 876 17.06 11.04 -3.60
CA LEU A 876 17.72 10.12 -2.66
C LEU A 876 18.42 8.95 -3.37
N GLU A 877 18.01 8.62 -4.59
CA GLU A 877 18.47 7.40 -5.25
C GLU A 877 19.87 7.54 -5.87
N TRP A 878 20.75 6.56 -5.59
CA TRP A 878 22.14 6.55 -6.05
C TRP A 878 22.31 6.62 -7.57
N TYR A 879 21.35 6.09 -8.35
CA TYR A 879 21.44 6.06 -9.81
C TYR A 879 21.40 7.46 -10.43
N TRP A 880 20.87 8.47 -9.72
CA TRP A 880 20.95 9.87 -10.16
C TRP A 880 22.39 10.37 -10.26
N GLY A 881 23.31 9.83 -9.46
CA GLY A 881 24.74 10.10 -9.58
C GLY A 881 25.30 9.58 -10.90
N VAL A 882 24.89 8.38 -11.31
CA VAL A 882 25.30 7.80 -12.60
C VAL A 882 24.66 8.55 -13.77
N ILE A 883 23.38 8.89 -13.69
CA ILE A 883 22.68 9.67 -14.73
C ILE A 883 23.33 11.06 -14.86
N GLY A 884 23.59 11.75 -13.75
CA GLY A 884 24.26 13.06 -13.76
C GLY A 884 25.67 12.99 -14.36
N LEU A 885 26.44 11.95 -14.02
CA LEU A 885 27.75 11.71 -14.60
C LEU A 885 27.68 11.45 -16.11
N ALA A 886 26.77 10.57 -16.54
CA ALA A 886 26.54 10.27 -17.95
C ALA A 886 26.08 11.51 -18.73
N PHE A 887 25.22 12.33 -18.13
CA PHE A 887 24.77 13.59 -18.70
C PHE A 887 25.92 14.59 -18.85
N SER A 888 26.78 14.74 -17.84
CA SER A 888 27.97 15.60 -17.90
C SER A 888 28.93 15.18 -19.02
N ILE A 889 29.21 13.88 -19.12
CA ILE A 889 30.05 13.31 -20.18
C ILE A 889 29.40 13.57 -21.54
N THR A 890 28.09 13.35 -21.68
CA THR A 890 27.35 13.56 -22.93
C THR A 890 27.43 15.02 -23.37
N VAL A 891 27.14 15.98 -22.49
CA VAL A 891 27.21 17.41 -22.78
C VAL A 891 28.64 17.82 -23.16
N SER A 892 29.64 17.34 -22.43
CA SER A 892 31.04 17.65 -22.73
C SER A 892 31.50 17.06 -24.06
N VAL A 893 31.13 15.81 -24.34
CA VAL A 893 31.45 15.12 -25.60
C VAL A 893 30.78 15.81 -26.77
N LEU A 894 29.46 16.09 -26.71
CA LEU A 894 28.74 16.80 -27.76
C LEU A 894 29.36 18.16 -28.08
N SER A 895 29.84 18.87 -27.05
CA SER A 895 30.56 20.14 -27.20
C SER A 895 31.89 20.00 -27.95
N ALA A 896 32.51 18.81 -27.92
CA ALA A 896 33.79 18.54 -28.55
C ALA A 896 33.70 17.76 -29.87
N VAL A 897 32.57 17.17 -30.23
CA VAL A 897 32.42 16.38 -31.48
C VAL A 897 32.76 17.22 -32.72
N VAL A 898 32.11 18.37 -32.89
CA VAL A 898 32.35 19.24 -34.06
C VAL A 898 33.80 19.74 -34.08
N PRO A 899 34.37 20.24 -32.96
CA PRO A 899 35.78 20.49 -32.83
C PRO A 899 36.66 19.30 -33.26
N ALA A 900 36.44 18.11 -32.70
CA ALA A 900 37.24 16.92 -32.97
C ALA A 900 37.22 16.51 -34.46
N ILE A 901 36.06 16.59 -35.11
CA ILE A 901 35.94 16.34 -36.56
C ILE A 901 36.75 17.37 -37.34
N ARG A 902 36.64 18.66 -37.01
CA ARG A 902 37.43 19.72 -37.67
C ARG A 902 38.93 19.52 -37.47
N ALA A 903 39.35 19.08 -36.29
CA ALA A 903 40.74 18.74 -35.99
C ALA A 903 41.25 17.59 -36.87
N ALA A 904 40.49 16.51 -37.02
CA ALA A 904 40.85 15.41 -37.92
C ALA A 904 40.98 15.87 -39.39
N VAL A 905 40.03 16.69 -39.85
CA VAL A 905 40.08 17.23 -41.23
C VAL A 905 41.32 18.10 -41.44
N MET A 906 41.64 19.00 -40.49
CA MET A 906 42.84 19.85 -40.58
C MET A 906 44.15 19.05 -40.51
N ALA A 907 44.16 17.93 -39.79
CA ALA A 907 45.34 17.07 -39.63
C ALA A 907 45.58 16.15 -40.84
N THR A 908 44.63 16.03 -41.75
CA THR A 908 44.78 15.17 -42.94
C THR A 908 45.57 15.95 -44.02
N PRO A 909 46.84 15.60 -44.31
CA PRO A 909 47.72 16.46 -45.13
C PRO A 909 47.36 16.47 -46.62
N SER A 910 46.44 15.61 -47.07
CA SER A 910 46.10 15.46 -48.48
C SER A 910 44.64 15.07 -48.70
N LEU A 911 43.99 15.75 -49.65
CA LEU A 911 42.71 15.38 -50.27
C LEU A 911 42.87 14.07 -51.08
N VAL A 912 43.21 12.94 -50.45
CA VAL A 912 43.28 11.66 -51.16
C VAL A 912 41.87 11.14 -51.38
N ARG A 913 41.48 11.11 -52.66
CA ARG A 913 40.25 10.51 -53.19
C ARG A 913 40.06 9.11 -52.57
N LYS A 914 39.00 8.95 -51.75
CA LYS A 914 38.61 7.64 -51.19
C LYS A 914 38.26 6.69 -52.34
N ILE A 915 39.19 5.82 -52.72
CA ILE A 915 38.88 4.68 -53.57
C ILE A 915 38.13 3.67 -52.68
N LYS A 916 36.82 3.50 -52.92
CA LYS A 916 36.02 2.46 -52.24
C LYS A 916 36.46 1.09 -52.79
N VAL A 917 37.33 0.42 -52.05
CA VAL A 917 37.72 -0.98 -52.32
C VAL A 917 36.61 -1.90 -51.79
N PRO A 918 36.14 -2.90 -52.56
CA PRO A 918 35.19 -3.92 -52.10
C PRO A 918 35.66 -4.64 -50.83
N GLU A 919 34.74 -5.00 -49.92
CA GLU A 919 35.09 -5.60 -48.61
C GLU A 919 35.95 -6.87 -48.74
N VAL A 920 35.69 -7.70 -49.75
CA VAL A 920 36.45 -8.93 -50.01
C VAL A 920 37.89 -8.62 -50.44
N GLU A 921 38.10 -7.61 -51.28
CA GLU A 921 39.45 -7.16 -51.65
C GLU A 921 40.18 -6.49 -50.49
N ARG A 922 39.44 -5.77 -49.63
CA ARG A 922 40.00 -5.14 -48.44
C ARG A 922 40.46 -6.20 -47.44
N ALA A 923 39.65 -7.23 -47.18
CA ALA A 923 40.02 -8.35 -46.32
C ALA A 923 41.26 -9.09 -46.86
N LYS A 924 41.30 -9.37 -48.17
CA LYS A 924 42.47 -10.00 -48.83
C LYS A 924 43.71 -9.11 -48.81
N ARG A 925 43.57 -7.80 -48.96
CA ARG A 925 44.69 -6.83 -48.85
C ARG A 925 45.17 -6.72 -47.42
N GLU A 926 44.28 -6.66 -46.45
CA GLU A 926 44.65 -6.65 -45.03
C GLU A 926 45.36 -7.95 -44.66
N GLU A 927 44.84 -9.11 -45.07
CA GLU A 927 45.52 -10.40 -44.88
C GLU A 927 46.91 -10.42 -45.53
N LYS A 928 47.08 -9.84 -46.74
CA LYS A 928 48.39 -9.70 -47.41
C LYS A 928 49.34 -8.72 -46.73
N ILE A 929 48.85 -7.57 -46.25
CA ILE A 929 49.66 -6.54 -45.57
C ILE A 929 50.17 -7.07 -44.23
N PHE A 930 49.34 -7.82 -43.50
CA PHE A 930 49.71 -8.41 -42.21
C PHE A 930 50.42 -9.77 -42.33
N LYS A 931 50.38 -10.41 -43.51
CA LYS A 931 51.24 -11.56 -43.87
C LYS A 931 52.67 -11.18 -44.26
N VAL A 932 53.01 -9.89 -44.39
CA VAL A 932 54.40 -9.51 -44.71
C VAL A 932 55.27 -9.88 -43.51
N TYR A 933 55.96 -11.01 -43.66
CA TYR A 933 56.95 -11.56 -42.74
C TYR A 933 57.96 -10.47 -42.36
N HIS A 934 57.92 -9.97 -41.13
CA HIS A 934 59.12 -9.36 -40.56
C HIS A 934 60.08 -10.50 -40.26
N GLU A 935 61.12 -10.66 -41.09
CA GLU A 935 62.22 -11.58 -40.83
C GLU A 935 63.02 -11.03 -39.64
N ARG A 936 63.01 -11.76 -38.52
CA ARG A 936 63.66 -11.33 -37.29
C ARG A 936 64.92 -12.15 -37.07
N SER A 937 66.08 -11.61 -37.43
CA SER A 937 67.38 -12.22 -37.12
C SER A 937 67.87 -11.77 -35.73
N ILE A 938 67.86 -12.68 -34.76
CA ILE A 938 68.38 -12.44 -33.43
C ILE A 938 69.75 -13.11 -33.34
N ALA A 939 70.82 -12.33 -33.47
CA ALA A 939 72.16 -12.87 -33.31
C ALA A 939 72.36 -13.36 -31.86
N MET A 940 72.53 -14.66 -31.65
CA MET A 940 72.97 -15.21 -30.37
C MET A 940 74.50 -15.08 -30.23
N PRO A 941 75.02 -14.28 -29.28
CA PRO A 941 76.46 -14.12 -29.09
C PRO A 941 77.05 -15.28 -28.27
N ILE A 942 76.70 -16.52 -28.60
CA ILE A 942 77.13 -17.73 -27.89
C ILE A 942 78.08 -18.51 -28.79
N ARG A 943 79.30 -18.74 -28.31
CA ARG A 943 80.26 -19.64 -28.97
C ARG A 943 80.11 -21.01 -28.35
N VAL A 944 79.66 -21.98 -29.15
CA VAL A 944 79.52 -23.38 -28.74
C VAL A 944 80.79 -24.13 -29.14
N GLN A 945 81.31 -24.99 -28.27
CA GLN A 945 82.42 -25.86 -28.67
C GLN A 945 81.92 -26.85 -29.73
N ILE A 946 82.76 -27.18 -30.73
CA ILE A 946 82.38 -28.05 -31.86
C ILE A 946 81.79 -29.41 -31.38
N VAL A 947 82.29 -29.94 -30.27
CA VAL A 947 81.82 -31.20 -29.68
C VAL A 947 80.39 -31.08 -29.11
N GLU A 948 80.00 -29.90 -28.64
CA GLU A 948 78.69 -29.63 -28.02
C GLU A 948 77.64 -29.16 -29.05
N LYS A 949 78.04 -28.85 -30.29
CA LYS A 949 77.17 -28.40 -31.39
C LYS A 949 75.93 -29.30 -31.57
N PRO A 950 76.03 -30.64 -31.64
CA PRO A 950 74.86 -31.50 -31.85
C PRO A 950 73.87 -31.44 -30.67
N PHE A 951 74.38 -31.29 -29.45
CA PHE A 951 73.54 -31.22 -28.25
C PHE A 951 72.84 -29.87 -28.14
N PHE A 952 73.55 -28.78 -28.41
CA PHE A 952 73.01 -27.43 -28.33
C PHE A 952 71.93 -27.18 -29.39
N THR A 953 72.17 -27.59 -30.63
CA THR A 953 71.21 -27.45 -31.74
C THR A 953 69.97 -28.31 -31.53
N ALA A 954 70.13 -29.56 -31.06
CA ALA A 954 69.01 -30.42 -30.69
C ALA A 954 68.18 -29.83 -29.53
N PHE A 955 68.83 -29.36 -28.47
CA PHE A 955 68.15 -28.74 -27.32
C PHE A 955 67.28 -27.55 -27.72
N ILE A 956 67.81 -26.62 -28.54
CA ILE A 956 67.04 -25.46 -29.00
C ILE A 956 65.91 -25.88 -29.94
N THR A 957 66.17 -26.79 -30.87
CA THR A 957 65.16 -27.27 -31.83
C THR A 957 64.01 -27.99 -31.12
N ASP A 958 64.30 -28.83 -30.13
CA ASP A 958 63.27 -29.52 -29.35
C ASP A 958 62.47 -28.56 -28.48
N ARG A 959 63.12 -27.58 -27.83
CA ARG A 959 62.42 -26.54 -27.08
C ARG A 959 61.51 -25.66 -27.93
N LEU A 960 61.89 -25.40 -29.18
CA LEU A 960 61.05 -24.69 -30.12
C LEU A 960 59.85 -25.56 -30.56
N LYS A 961 60.06 -26.86 -30.78
CA LYS A 961 59.00 -27.81 -31.15
C LYS A 961 58.00 -28.11 -30.01
N ASP A 962 58.42 -28.01 -28.75
CA ASP A 962 57.54 -28.16 -27.57
C ASP A 962 56.38 -27.15 -27.57
N VAL A 963 56.54 -26.00 -28.23
CA VAL A 963 55.50 -24.96 -28.33
C VAL A 963 54.51 -25.31 -29.45
N SER A 964 53.49 -26.12 -29.12
CA SER A 964 52.51 -26.67 -30.07
C SER A 964 51.04 -26.56 -29.60
N GLY A 965 50.62 -25.37 -29.13
CA GLY A 965 49.25 -25.11 -28.69
C GLY A 965 48.30 -24.60 -29.79
N MET A 966 46.98 -24.60 -29.52
CA MET A 966 45.98 -24.00 -30.43
C MET A 966 46.06 -22.47 -30.53
N ILE A 967 46.59 -21.81 -29.49
CA ILE A 967 46.69 -20.34 -29.41
C ILE A 967 48.07 -19.85 -29.86
N GLU A 968 49.11 -20.62 -29.58
CA GLU A 968 50.51 -20.32 -29.85
C GLU A 968 51.22 -21.60 -30.30
N ARG A 969 51.88 -21.54 -31.45
CA ARG A 969 52.61 -22.67 -32.02
C ARG A 969 53.83 -22.21 -32.82
N VAL A 970 54.87 -23.03 -32.82
CA VAL A 970 56.04 -22.85 -33.67
C VAL A 970 55.99 -23.87 -34.82
N GLU A 971 56.12 -23.39 -36.04
CA GLU A 971 56.01 -24.16 -37.28
C GLU A 971 57.27 -23.92 -38.15
N ASN A 972 57.58 -24.84 -39.07
CA ASN A 972 58.70 -24.69 -40.02
C ASN A 972 60.07 -24.41 -39.37
N VAL A 973 60.46 -25.18 -38.34
CA VAL A 973 61.81 -25.08 -37.75
C VAL A 973 62.83 -25.73 -38.69
N SER A 974 63.79 -24.96 -39.19
CA SER A 974 64.91 -25.42 -40.04
C SER A 974 66.24 -24.93 -39.49
N LEU A 975 67.27 -25.76 -39.66
CA LEU A 975 68.65 -25.44 -39.29
C LEU A 975 69.48 -25.29 -40.55
N GLU A 976 70.10 -24.11 -40.72
CA GLU A 976 70.97 -23.78 -41.83
C GLU A 976 72.40 -23.60 -41.29
N GLU A 977 73.40 -24.18 -41.96
CA GLU A 977 74.81 -24.04 -41.57
C GLU A 977 75.56 -23.24 -42.63
N GLU A 978 76.34 -22.26 -42.21
CA GLU A 978 77.12 -21.39 -43.08
C GLU A 978 78.56 -21.29 -42.55
N ILE A 979 79.54 -21.52 -43.42
CA ILE A 979 80.96 -21.33 -43.11
C ILE A 979 81.33 -19.94 -43.62
N LEU A 980 81.69 -19.05 -42.69
CA LEU A 980 82.09 -17.68 -43.02
C LEU A 980 83.48 -17.68 -43.69
N ALA A 981 83.80 -16.58 -44.39
CA ALA A 981 85.06 -16.42 -45.13
C ALA A 981 86.33 -16.51 -44.25
N ASP A 982 86.18 -16.43 -42.92
CA ASP A 982 87.22 -16.59 -41.90
C ASP A 982 87.29 -18.01 -41.31
N ASN A 983 86.65 -19.00 -41.94
CA ASN A 983 86.51 -20.39 -41.48
C ASN A 983 85.70 -20.58 -40.18
N THR A 984 84.93 -19.59 -39.76
CA THR A 984 84.02 -19.74 -38.61
C THR A 984 82.72 -20.43 -39.04
N GLU A 985 82.35 -21.55 -38.41
CA GLU A 985 81.03 -22.18 -38.59
C GLU A 985 79.95 -21.43 -37.81
N VAL A 986 78.92 -20.96 -38.52
CA VAL A 986 77.71 -20.37 -37.93
C VAL A 986 76.53 -21.26 -38.30
N PHE A 987 75.69 -21.60 -37.33
CA PHE A 987 74.40 -22.25 -37.59
C PHE A 987 73.28 -21.27 -37.25
N ARG A 988 72.29 -21.19 -38.13
CA ARG A 988 71.11 -20.34 -38.03
C ARG A 988 69.89 -21.22 -37.85
N ILE A 989 69.04 -20.90 -36.88
CA ILE A 989 67.79 -21.64 -36.67
C ILE A 989 66.63 -20.76 -37.11
N ARG A 990 65.99 -21.14 -38.23
CA ARG A 990 64.80 -20.45 -38.73
C ARG A 990 63.54 -21.14 -38.24
N PHE A 991 62.55 -20.36 -37.82
CA PHE A 991 61.25 -20.90 -37.39
C PHE A 991 60.14 -19.88 -37.57
N THR A 992 58.93 -20.35 -37.81
CA THR A 992 57.72 -19.53 -37.87
C THR A 992 56.99 -19.57 -36.53
N HIS A 993 56.92 -18.45 -35.81
CA HIS A 993 56.12 -18.35 -34.58
C HIS A 993 54.73 -17.83 -34.93
N THR A 994 53.70 -18.62 -34.63
CA THR A 994 52.30 -18.32 -34.93
C THR A 994 51.50 -18.14 -33.64
N TYR A 995 50.86 -16.99 -33.48
CA TYR A 995 49.92 -16.69 -32.39
C TYR A 995 48.54 -16.34 -32.95
N ARG A 996 47.56 -17.21 -32.73
CA ARG A 996 46.23 -17.17 -33.37
C ARG A 996 46.32 -17.10 -34.91
N GLU A 997 46.09 -15.92 -35.49
CA GLU A 997 46.09 -15.66 -36.95
C GLU A 997 47.37 -14.94 -37.42
N TYR A 998 48.26 -14.56 -36.50
CA TYR A 998 49.49 -13.82 -36.79
C TYR A 998 50.69 -14.77 -36.82
N ALA A 999 51.54 -14.69 -37.85
CA ALA A 999 52.75 -15.49 -37.99
C ALA A 999 53.97 -14.59 -38.24
N THR A 1000 55.08 -14.88 -37.56
CA THR A 1000 56.38 -14.20 -37.75
C THR A 1000 57.46 -15.22 -38.10
N VAL A 1001 58.33 -14.90 -39.05
CA VAL A 1001 59.49 -15.74 -39.40
C VAL A 1001 60.69 -15.21 -38.63
N ASN A 1002 61.28 -16.06 -37.81
CA ASN A 1002 62.38 -15.72 -36.93
C ASN A 1002 63.60 -16.54 -37.33
N GLU A 1003 64.78 -15.95 -37.17
CA GLU A 1003 66.10 -16.56 -37.37
C GLU A 1003 66.91 -16.30 -36.10
N LEU A 1004 67.47 -17.35 -35.50
CA LEU A 1004 68.32 -17.32 -34.31
C LEU A 1004 69.78 -17.63 -34.66
#